data_AF-A0A200Q874-F1
#
_entry.id   AF-A0A200Q874-F1
#
_cell.length_a   1.000
_cell.length_b   1.000
_cell.length_c   1.000
_cell.angle_alpha   90.00
_cell.angle_beta   90.00
_cell.angle_gamma   90.00
#
_symmetry.space_group_name_H-M   'P 1'
#
loop_
_entity.id
_entity.type
_entity.pdbx_description
1 polymer ?
#
loop_
_entity_poly.entity_id
_entity_poly.type
_entity_poly.pdbx_seq_one_letter_code
_entity_poly.pdbx_strand_id
1 'polypeptide(L)'
;MDTEGGSSESPIETKKGKSKTPKKAKESVLKQKSPAEFFAENKNIAGFDNPGKSLYTTVRELVENSLDSAESISELPIIEVTIEEIGKSKFNSMIGLVDRERVDEALYDDFETVKAREKRLAKEARDQENQAKNAALGKKVKEPAPLKGIKGRGEASFFRVTCKDNGKGMAHDDIPNMFGRVLSGTKYGLKQTRGKFGLGAKMALIWSKMSTGLPIEISSSMRGQNYVSFCRLDIDIHRNIPHIHLHEKRDNKERWHGAEIQVVIEGNWTTYRSKILHYMRQMAVITPYAQFLFKFVSDVADKNVTIRFARRTDVMPPVPIETKHHPSAVDLLLIKRLITETSKQTLLQFLQHEFVNIGKSFAERLIGEMGPDFSPKMAVKSLTSQQIVRIHQLFRQAKFDDPSGDCLSPAGEYNLRLGIIKELHPDMVATYSGSPHVFEGHPFIVEAGLSLGGKDVKQGLNIFRFANRIPLLFEQGADVVTRTALKRINWNNYKINQTQDKIGVFVSIVSTKIPFKGTGKEYIGDDISEIASAVKSSIQQCCVQLKSKIMKKIQAREQQERKRNLSKYIPDATGAIYDVLREMAQQHASKKKRYEGEDAEILKQVSARLITKQTLHDKLAKHVEQVDYEMALDYATQSGVSEEPREPIYIQALDSAHDFIDFCSPVCVLRLFQ
;
A
#
# COMPACT_ATOMS: atom_id res chain seq x y z
N MET A 1 -4.90 -80.25 64.51
CA MET A 1 -3.50 -80.40 64.08
C MET A 1 -2.76 -79.20 64.59
N ASP A 2 -2.28 -79.37 65.81
CA ASP A 2 -1.38 -78.47 66.51
C ASP A 2 -0.07 -78.30 65.73
N THR A 3 0.50 -77.10 65.75
CA THR A 3 1.91 -76.86 66.08
C THR A 3 2.20 -75.36 66.13
N GLU A 4 2.17 -74.86 67.37
CA GLU A 4 3.13 -73.99 68.05
C GLU A 4 4.15 -73.13 67.25
N GLY A 5 4.31 -71.88 67.71
CA GLY A 5 5.64 -71.45 68.16
C GLY A 5 6.19 -70.12 67.60
N GLY A 6 6.41 -69.16 68.51
CA GLY A 6 7.68 -68.43 68.53
C GLY A 6 7.68 -66.97 68.07
N SER A 7 7.60 -66.05 69.03
CA SER A 7 8.04 -64.65 68.94
C SER A 7 9.57 -64.51 68.87
N SER A 8 10.08 -63.60 68.05
CA SER A 8 11.36 -62.90 68.31
C SER A 8 11.39 -61.52 67.63
N GLU A 9 11.90 -60.52 68.36
CA GLU A 9 11.91 -59.10 68.01
C GLU A 9 13.07 -58.67 67.10
N SER A 10 12.70 -57.82 66.13
CA SER A 10 13.39 -56.62 65.60
C SER A 10 14.66 -56.80 64.73
N PRO A 11 15.09 -55.80 63.91
CA PRO A 11 14.49 -54.50 63.55
C PRO A 11 14.54 -54.18 62.02
N ILE A 12 13.58 -53.46 61.41
CA ILE A 12 13.83 -52.79 60.09
C ILE A 12 13.01 -51.49 59.95
N GLU A 13 13.74 -50.41 59.65
CA GLU A 13 13.27 -49.12 59.15
C GLU A 13 12.28 -49.25 57.98
N THR A 14 11.06 -48.73 58.12
CA THR A 14 10.11 -48.59 57.01
C THR A 14 10.05 -47.14 56.52
N LYS A 15 10.61 -46.96 55.31
CA LYS A 15 10.46 -45.79 54.45
C LYS A 15 9.00 -45.32 54.40
N LYS A 16 8.74 -44.06 54.78
CA LYS A 16 7.46 -43.38 54.55
C LYS A 16 7.17 -43.34 53.05
N GLY A 17 6.23 -44.18 52.61
CA GLY A 17 5.68 -44.18 51.26
C GLY A 17 5.00 -42.86 50.96
N LYS A 18 5.32 -42.27 49.80
CA LYS A 18 4.62 -41.11 49.24
C LYS A 18 3.14 -41.45 49.07
N SER A 19 2.27 -40.78 49.82
CA SER A 19 0.83 -40.76 49.58
C SER A 19 0.57 -40.16 48.19
N LYS A 20 0.26 -41.03 47.22
CA LYS A 20 -0.34 -40.60 45.96
C LYS A 20 -1.79 -40.23 46.26
N THR A 21 -2.05 -38.94 46.42
CA THR A 21 -3.41 -38.39 46.33
C THR A 21 -3.99 -38.77 44.96
N PRO A 22 -5.21 -39.34 44.89
CA PRO A 22 -5.84 -39.66 43.62
C PRO A 22 -6.13 -38.35 42.89
N LYS A 23 -5.49 -38.15 41.73
CA LYS A 23 -5.85 -37.07 40.80
C LYS A 23 -7.30 -37.30 40.37
N LYS A 24 -8.24 -36.55 40.93
CA LYS A 24 -9.58 -36.38 40.37
C LYS A 24 -9.40 -36.06 38.88
N ALA A 25 -9.97 -36.90 38.01
CA ALA A 25 -10.11 -36.58 36.60
C ALA A 25 -10.83 -35.22 36.53
N LYS A 26 -10.20 -34.22 35.91
CA LYS A 26 -10.87 -32.95 35.63
C LYS A 26 -12.00 -33.28 34.66
N GLU A 27 -13.23 -33.29 35.12
CA GLU A 27 -14.40 -33.18 34.24
C GLU A 27 -14.17 -31.97 33.34
N SER A 28 -14.10 -32.22 32.04
CA SER A 28 -13.90 -31.19 31.05
C SER A 28 -15.20 -30.37 30.95
N VAL A 29 -15.33 -29.35 31.80
CA VAL A 29 -16.43 -28.38 31.72
C VAL A 29 -16.32 -27.67 30.37
N LEU A 30 -17.39 -27.74 29.57
CA LEU A 30 -17.52 -26.99 28.32
C LEU A 30 -17.40 -25.49 28.63
N LYS A 31 -16.40 -24.81 28.04
CA LYS A 31 -16.21 -23.36 28.17
C LYS A 31 -16.53 -22.68 26.85
N GLN A 32 -17.43 -21.70 26.89
CA GLN A 32 -17.69 -20.80 25.77
C GLN A 32 -16.78 -19.57 25.90
N LYS A 33 -16.31 -19.04 24.77
CA LYS A 33 -15.47 -17.83 24.72
C LYS A 33 -16.18 -16.73 23.94
N SER A 34 -16.03 -15.50 24.39
CA SER A 34 -16.52 -14.34 23.67
C SER A 34 -15.66 -14.07 22.42
N PRO A 35 -16.16 -13.30 21.42
CA PRO A 35 -15.34 -12.85 20.31
C PRO A 35 -14.10 -12.07 20.76
N ALA A 36 -14.25 -11.19 21.76
CA ALA A 36 -13.14 -10.40 22.30
C ALA A 36 -12.09 -11.29 22.96
N GLU A 37 -12.51 -12.31 23.71
CA GLU A 37 -11.62 -13.30 24.33
C GLU A 37 -10.88 -14.14 23.29
N PHE A 38 -11.58 -14.58 22.24
CA PHE A 38 -10.95 -15.29 21.13
C PHE A 38 -9.82 -14.49 20.49
N PHE A 39 -10.04 -13.20 20.20
CA PHE A 39 -9.02 -12.35 19.59
C PHE A 39 -7.92 -11.93 20.56
N ALA A 40 -8.22 -11.80 21.86
CA ALA A 40 -7.22 -11.56 22.90
C ALA A 40 -6.22 -12.72 23.02
N GLU A 41 -6.67 -13.96 22.81
CA GLU A 41 -5.80 -15.14 22.80
C GLU A 41 -5.10 -15.37 21.46
N ASN A 42 -5.78 -15.07 20.34
CA ASN A 42 -5.30 -15.33 18.98
C ASN A 42 -4.81 -14.05 18.27
N LYS A 43 -3.88 -13.34 18.93
CA LYS A 43 -3.37 -12.01 18.52
C LYS A 43 -2.74 -11.99 17.12
N ASN A 44 -2.13 -13.11 16.73
CA ASN A 44 -1.53 -13.33 15.42
C ASN A 44 -2.53 -13.22 14.26
N ILE A 45 -3.80 -13.59 14.48
CA ILE A 45 -4.84 -13.51 13.44
C ILE A 45 -5.08 -12.06 13.01
N ALA A 46 -5.00 -11.12 13.96
CA ALA A 46 -5.23 -9.70 13.72
C ALA A 46 -3.94 -8.90 13.44
N GLY A 47 -2.78 -9.55 13.36
CA GLY A 47 -1.51 -8.87 13.12
C GLY A 47 -0.92 -8.15 14.33
N PHE A 48 -1.31 -8.53 15.55
CA PHE A 48 -0.77 -8.06 16.83
C PHE A 48 0.19 -9.10 17.45
N ASP A 49 0.96 -9.78 16.60
CA ASP A 49 1.86 -10.88 16.99
C ASP A 49 3.13 -10.40 17.74
N ASN A 50 3.63 -9.21 17.40
CA ASN A 50 4.81 -8.62 17.99
C ASN A 50 4.62 -7.11 18.19
N PRO A 51 5.25 -6.51 19.22
CA PRO A 51 5.07 -5.09 19.54
C PRO A 51 5.30 -4.14 18.35
N GLY A 52 6.31 -4.41 17.53
CA GLY A 52 6.61 -3.59 16.36
C GLY A 52 5.52 -3.64 15.28
N LYS A 53 4.97 -4.82 14.99
CA LYS A 53 3.86 -4.98 14.05
C LYS A 53 2.56 -4.45 14.64
N SER A 54 2.33 -4.59 15.95
CA SER A 54 1.19 -3.98 16.64
C SER A 54 1.15 -2.46 16.45
N LEU A 55 2.31 -1.79 16.57
CA LEU A 55 2.43 -0.34 16.30
C LEU A 55 2.07 -0.01 14.85
N TYR A 56 2.63 -0.75 13.89
CA TYR A 56 2.31 -0.59 12.46
C TYR A 56 0.82 -0.81 12.16
N THR A 57 0.25 -1.91 12.65
CA THR A 57 -1.14 -2.31 12.41
C THR A 57 -2.10 -1.27 13.00
N THR A 58 -1.78 -0.73 14.18
CA THR A 58 -2.58 0.35 14.80
C THR A 58 -2.60 1.60 13.93
N VAL A 59 -1.43 2.07 13.46
CA VAL A 59 -1.36 3.23 12.55
C VAL A 59 -2.14 2.97 11.27
N ARG A 60 -1.96 1.79 10.66
CA ARG A 60 -2.66 1.38 9.45
C ARG A 60 -4.19 1.44 9.62
N GLU A 61 -4.71 0.76 10.64
CA GLU A 61 -6.15 0.67 10.88
C GLU A 61 -6.80 2.02 11.19
N LEU A 62 -6.10 2.92 11.91
CA LEU A 62 -6.60 4.27 12.16
C LEU A 62 -6.65 5.10 10.87
N VAL A 63 -5.56 5.11 10.09
CA VAL A 63 -5.49 5.86 8.81
C VAL A 63 -6.51 5.35 7.80
N GLU A 64 -6.70 4.03 7.69
CA GLU A 64 -7.70 3.44 6.77
C GLU A 64 -9.13 3.89 7.12
N ASN A 65 -9.47 3.91 8.42
CA ASN A 65 -10.80 4.33 8.86
C ASN A 65 -11.01 5.83 8.69
N SER A 66 -9.98 6.65 8.94
CA SER A 66 -10.03 8.10 8.69
C SER A 66 -10.23 8.43 7.22
N LEU A 67 -9.56 7.71 6.30
CA LEU A 67 -9.78 7.87 4.86
C LEU A 67 -11.20 7.47 4.44
N ASP A 68 -11.68 6.31 4.89
CA ASP A 68 -13.05 5.86 4.61
C ASP A 68 -14.08 6.88 5.14
N SER A 69 -13.82 7.48 6.31
CA SER A 69 -14.69 8.49 6.95
C SER A 69 -14.79 9.77 6.12
N ALA A 70 -13.66 10.34 5.70
CA ALA A 70 -13.63 11.56 4.87
C ALA A 70 -14.22 11.33 3.47
N GLU A 71 -13.82 10.25 2.81
CA GLU A 71 -14.30 9.92 1.47
C GLU A 71 -15.81 9.63 1.45
N SER A 72 -16.38 9.08 2.54
CA SER A 72 -17.82 8.78 2.62
C SER A 72 -18.72 10.01 2.53
N ILE A 73 -18.20 11.20 2.86
CA ILE A 73 -18.90 12.48 2.77
C ILE A 73 -18.36 13.35 1.64
N SER A 74 -17.57 12.77 0.73
CA SER A 74 -16.91 13.46 -0.37
C SER A 74 -16.00 14.63 0.07
N GLU A 75 -15.47 14.57 1.29
CA GLU A 75 -14.54 15.56 1.82
C GLU A 75 -13.10 15.15 1.51
N LEU A 76 -12.26 16.11 1.14
CA LEU A 76 -10.87 15.85 0.82
C LEU A 76 -10.09 15.53 2.12
N PRO A 77 -9.47 14.33 2.25
CA PRO A 77 -8.95 13.89 3.54
C PRO A 77 -7.74 14.70 4.02
N ILE A 78 -7.80 15.16 5.27
CA ILE A 78 -6.70 15.74 6.02
C ILE A 78 -6.50 14.87 7.26
N ILE A 79 -5.40 14.13 7.29
CA ILE A 79 -5.14 13.14 8.35
C ILE A 79 -3.82 13.47 9.03
N GLU A 80 -3.87 13.64 10.34
CA GLU A 80 -2.70 13.80 11.20
C GLU A 80 -2.48 12.54 12.03
N VAL A 81 -1.26 12.00 11.96
CA VAL A 81 -0.83 10.83 12.73
C VAL A 81 0.35 11.23 13.58
N THR A 82 0.19 11.14 14.90
CA THR A 82 1.25 11.43 15.87
C THR A 82 1.58 10.16 16.65
N ILE A 83 2.86 9.81 16.71
CA ILE A 83 3.40 8.73 17.56
C ILE A 83 4.31 9.38 18.60
N GLU A 84 3.89 9.36 19.86
CA GLU A 84 4.66 9.87 21.00
C GLU A 84 5.30 8.68 21.75
N GLU A 85 6.61 8.72 21.94
CA GLU A 85 7.34 7.79 22.81
C GLU A 85 7.07 8.13 24.28
N ILE A 86 6.70 7.13 25.07
CA ILE A 86 6.43 7.30 26.49
C ILE A 86 7.53 6.60 27.29
N GLY A 87 8.33 7.39 28.00
CA GLY A 87 9.31 6.88 28.94
C GLY A 87 8.68 6.09 30.10
N LYS A 88 9.43 5.16 30.67
CA LYS A 88 8.97 4.22 31.71
C LYS A 88 8.37 4.91 32.95
N SER A 89 8.99 5.99 33.43
CA SER A 89 8.48 6.73 34.59
C SER A 89 7.15 7.45 34.28
N LYS A 90 7.03 8.06 33.10
CA LYS A 90 5.77 8.65 32.60
C LYS A 90 4.68 7.58 32.44
N PHE A 91 5.05 6.40 31.94
CA PHE A 91 4.16 5.26 31.84
C PHE A 91 3.67 4.79 33.21
N ASN A 92 4.59 4.53 34.15
CA ASN A 92 4.26 4.11 35.52
C ASN A 92 3.35 5.11 36.22
N SER A 93 3.60 6.40 36.05
CA SER A 93 2.73 7.46 36.56
C SER A 93 1.32 7.39 35.97
N MET A 94 1.17 7.12 34.67
CA MET A 94 -0.16 7.01 34.02
C MET A 94 -0.97 5.81 34.51
N ILE A 95 -0.31 4.70 34.89
CA ILE A 95 -0.97 3.52 35.45
C ILE A 95 -1.11 3.59 36.98
N GLY A 96 -0.68 4.68 37.62
CA GLY A 96 -0.77 4.87 39.07
C GLY A 96 0.25 4.06 39.88
N LEU A 97 1.36 3.63 39.28
CA LEU A 97 2.46 2.96 39.95
C LEU A 97 3.54 3.95 40.37
N VAL A 98 4.05 3.78 41.60
CA VAL A 98 5.23 4.50 42.10
C VAL A 98 6.47 3.66 41.79
N ASP A 99 7.49 4.28 41.20
CA ASP A 99 8.79 3.64 40.96
C ASP A 99 9.38 3.20 42.32
N ARG A 100 9.48 1.89 42.55
CA ARG A 100 10.13 1.31 43.74
C ARG A 100 11.47 0.73 43.35
N GLU A 101 12.50 1.00 44.15
CA GLU A 101 13.80 0.37 44.01
C GLU A 101 13.67 -1.14 44.22
N ARG A 102 14.41 -1.92 43.43
CA ARG A 102 14.40 -3.39 43.54
C ARG A 102 15.17 -3.77 44.80
N VAL A 103 14.47 -4.39 45.75
CA VAL A 103 15.06 -4.76 47.06
C VAL A 103 15.71 -6.15 47.03
N ASP A 104 15.19 -7.07 46.23
CA ASP A 104 15.70 -8.44 46.11
C ASP A 104 16.21 -8.68 44.68
N GLU A 105 17.50 -8.48 44.45
CA GLU A 105 18.13 -8.68 43.14
C GLU A 105 18.09 -10.15 42.68
N ALA A 106 18.09 -11.11 43.62
CA ALA A 106 18.08 -12.54 43.31
C ALA A 106 16.76 -13.01 42.65
N LEU A 107 15.68 -12.23 42.80
CA LEU A 107 14.39 -12.50 42.16
C LEU A 107 14.38 -12.17 40.65
N TYR A 108 15.34 -11.37 40.20
CA TYR A 108 15.49 -10.92 38.81
C TYR A 108 16.64 -11.60 38.08
N ASP A 109 17.42 -12.43 38.77
CA ASP A 109 18.35 -13.35 38.14
C ASP A 109 17.57 -14.41 37.36
N ASP A 110 17.97 -14.65 36.11
CA ASP A 110 17.40 -15.74 35.32
C ASP A 110 17.58 -17.06 36.08
N PHE A 111 16.55 -17.91 36.09
CA PHE A 111 16.63 -19.27 36.65
C PHE A 111 17.60 -20.12 35.80
N GLU A 112 18.90 -19.91 35.99
CA GLU A 112 19.97 -20.64 35.34
C GLU A 112 20.30 -21.83 36.25
N THR A 113 20.11 -23.06 35.75
CA THR A 113 20.60 -24.24 36.47
C THR A 113 22.11 -24.11 36.67
N VAL A 114 22.65 -24.56 37.82
CA VAL A 114 24.09 -24.46 38.16
C VAL A 114 25.00 -24.90 37.00
N LYS A 115 24.57 -25.97 36.30
CA LYS A 115 25.27 -26.53 35.14
C LYS A 115 25.26 -25.63 33.89
N ALA A 116 24.21 -24.85 33.67
CA ALA A 116 24.13 -23.87 32.58
C ALA A 116 25.03 -22.66 32.88
N ARG A 117 25.06 -22.21 34.14
CA ARG A 117 25.91 -21.12 34.62
C ARG A 117 27.40 -21.46 34.47
N GLU A 118 27.80 -22.66 34.89
CA GLU A 118 29.17 -23.15 34.70
C GLU A 118 29.56 -23.22 33.22
N LYS A 119 28.66 -23.71 32.36
CA LYS A 119 28.90 -23.82 30.91
C LYS A 119 29.06 -22.46 30.25
N ARG A 120 28.29 -21.45 30.69
CA ARG A 120 28.40 -20.07 30.20
C ARG A 120 29.69 -19.42 30.66
N LEU A 121 30.02 -19.51 31.94
CA LEU A 121 31.26 -18.98 32.50
C LEU A 121 32.50 -19.63 31.86
N ALA A 122 32.46 -20.95 31.62
CA ALA A 122 33.54 -21.65 30.91
C ALA A 122 33.67 -21.20 29.45
N LYS A 123 32.56 -20.85 28.78
CA LYS A 123 32.57 -20.32 27.41
C LYS A 123 33.10 -18.88 27.38
N GLU A 124 32.66 -18.03 28.29
CA GLU A 124 33.13 -16.65 28.44
C GLU A 124 34.63 -16.60 28.78
N ALA A 125 35.13 -17.49 29.66
CA ALA A 125 36.55 -17.61 29.96
C ALA A 125 37.38 -18.05 28.75
N ARG A 126 36.90 -19.02 27.95
CA ARG A 126 37.54 -19.43 26.70
C ARG A 126 37.55 -18.31 25.66
N ASP A 127 36.46 -17.56 25.55
CA ASP A 127 36.34 -16.44 24.62
C ASP A 127 37.27 -15.28 25.03
N GLN A 128 37.43 -15.00 26.33
CA GLN A 128 38.42 -14.05 26.86
C GLN A 128 39.86 -14.51 26.66
N GLU A 129 40.17 -15.79 26.90
CA GLU A 129 41.51 -16.34 26.65
C GLU A 129 41.87 -16.26 25.16
N ASN A 130 40.90 -16.57 24.27
CA ASN A 130 41.07 -16.42 22.83
C ASN A 130 41.23 -14.95 22.41
N GLN A 131 40.51 -14.01 23.04
CA GLN A 131 40.70 -12.58 22.80
C GLN A 131 42.07 -12.10 23.28
N ALA A 132 42.54 -12.55 24.45
CA ALA A 132 43.86 -12.23 24.98
C ALA A 132 44.98 -12.78 24.10
N LYS A 133 44.86 -14.03 23.61
CA LYS A 133 45.79 -14.64 22.65
C LYS A 133 45.79 -13.90 21.31
N ASN A 134 44.62 -13.49 20.81
CA ASN A 134 44.51 -12.69 19.59
C ASN A 134 45.10 -11.29 19.73
N ALA A 135 44.98 -10.67 20.91
CA ALA A 135 45.60 -9.38 21.22
C ALA A 135 47.13 -9.48 21.32
N ALA A 136 47.67 -10.56 21.91
CA ALA A 136 49.11 -10.81 21.97
C ALA A 136 49.76 -11.09 20.60
N LEU A 137 48.99 -11.57 19.62
CA LEU A 137 49.44 -11.89 18.25
C LEU A 137 49.32 -10.72 17.25
N GLY A 138 48.99 -9.50 17.71
CA GLY A 138 49.00 -8.28 16.87
C GLY A 138 47.97 -8.24 15.73
N LYS A 139 46.97 -9.13 15.72
CA LYS A 139 45.84 -9.05 14.78
C LYS A 139 44.86 -7.98 15.24
N LYS A 140 44.42 -7.09 14.33
CA LYS A 140 43.47 -6.00 14.60
C LYS A 140 42.29 -6.49 15.43
N VAL A 141 42.23 -6.05 16.69
CA VAL A 141 41.12 -6.26 17.61
C VAL A 141 39.91 -5.52 17.05
N LYS A 142 38.88 -6.28 16.66
CA LYS A 142 37.54 -5.73 16.44
C LYS A 142 37.05 -5.27 17.82
N GLU A 143 36.63 -4.00 17.95
CA GLU A 143 36.10 -3.46 19.20
C GLU A 143 35.14 -4.47 19.87
N PRO A 144 35.25 -4.68 21.19
CA PRO A 144 34.30 -5.53 21.88
C PRO A 144 32.93 -4.88 21.73
N ALA A 145 32.04 -5.55 21.00
CA ALA A 145 30.62 -5.25 21.07
C ALA A 145 30.25 -5.25 22.57
N PRO A 146 29.47 -4.26 23.03
CA PRO A 146 29.10 -4.18 24.44
C PRO A 146 28.55 -5.54 24.86
N LEU A 147 29.02 -6.02 26.01
CA LEU A 147 28.56 -7.25 26.64
C LEU A 147 27.06 -7.38 26.38
N LYS A 148 26.69 -8.36 25.55
CA LYS A 148 25.31 -8.82 25.48
C LYS A 148 25.03 -9.49 26.82
N GLY A 149 24.81 -8.67 27.85
CA GLY A 149 23.88 -9.05 28.90
C GLY A 149 22.66 -9.57 28.17
N ILE A 150 22.36 -10.84 28.39
CA ILE A 150 21.11 -11.42 27.92
C ILE A 150 20.06 -10.46 28.46
N LYS A 151 19.42 -9.72 27.55
CA LYS A 151 18.35 -8.78 27.88
C LYS A 151 17.38 -9.55 28.76
N GLY A 152 17.35 -9.26 30.06
CA GLY A 152 16.19 -9.58 30.88
C GLY A 152 14.96 -9.16 30.08
N ARG A 153 13.93 -10.03 30.02
CA ARG A 153 12.70 -9.88 29.21
C ARG A 153 12.54 -8.46 28.67
N GLY A 154 12.89 -8.26 27.39
CA GLY A 154 13.24 -6.96 26.82
C GLY A 154 12.40 -5.80 27.34
N GLU A 155 13.07 -4.73 27.78
CA GLU A 155 12.42 -3.55 28.34
C GLU A 155 11.35 -3.02 27.38
N ALA A 156 10.08 -3.16 27.78
CA ALA A 156 8.93 -2.79 26.97
C ALA A 156 8.90 -1.28 26.75
N SER A 157 8.78 -0.87 25.48
CA SER A 157 8.65 0.54 25.10
C SER A 157 7.19 0.85 24.78
N PHE A 158 6.66 1.94 25.32
CA PHE A 158 5.27 2.32 25.17
C PHE A 158 5.15 3.54 24.25
N PHE A 159 4.12 3.54 23.41
CA PHE A 159 3.87 4.61 22.44
C PHE A 159 2.40 5.02 22.48
N ARG A 160 2.15 6.33 22.45
CA ARG A 160 0.82 6.91 22.27
C ARG A 160 0.65 7.22 20.79
N VAL A 161 -0.28 6.53 20.15
CA VAL A 161 -0.65 6.76 18.76
C VAL A 161 -1.93 7.60 18.75
N THR A 162 -1.85 8.77 18.14
CA THR A 162 -2.98 9.68 17.94
C THR A 162 -3.24 9.82 16.44
N CYS A 163 -4.48 9.61 16.01
CA CYS A 163 -4.91 9.85 14.64
C CYS A 163 -6.10 10.81 14.64
N LYS A 164 -5.95 11.95 13.95
CA LYS A 164 -6.97 13.00 13.81
C LYS A 164 -7.33 13.17 12.35
N ASP A 165 -8.62 13.26 12.06
CA ASP A 165 -9.14 13.46 10.71
C ASP A 165 -10.20 14.57 10.63
N ASN A 166 -10.57 14.91 9.38
CA ASN A 166 -11.67 15.81 9.03
C ASN A 166 -12.87 15.06 8.46
N GLY A 167 -13.10 13.81 8.87
CA GLY A 167 -14.14 12.96 8.31
C GLY A 167 -15.56 13.28 8.77
N LYS A 168 -16.46 12.31 8.61
CA LYS A 168 -17.88 12.40 9.00
C LYS A 168 -18.08 12.57 10.52
N GLY A 169 -17.15 12.05 11.31
CA GLY A 169 -17.33 11.87 12.74
C GLY A 169 -18.32 10.75 13.09
N MET A 170 -18.60 10.59 14.37
CA MET A 170 -19.44 9.53 14.94
C MET A 170 -20.51 10.15 15.84
N ALA A 171 -21.70 9.57 15.86
CA ALA A 171 -22.77 10.00 16.75
C ALA A 171 -22.42 9.68 18.21
N HIS A 172 -22.76 10.61 19.12
CA HIS A 172 -22.43 10.52 20.55
C HIS A 172 -22.75 9.14 21.14
N ASP A 173 -23.98 8.67 20.97
CA ASP A 173 -24.47 7.44 21.59
C ASP A 173 -23.90 6.15 20.95
N ASP A 174 -23.39 6.24 19.72
CA ASP A 174 -22.85 5.10 18.99
C ASP A 174 -21.38 4.82 19.34
N ILE A 175 -20.61 5.84 19.77
CA ILE A 175 -19.16 5.73 20.02
C ILE A 175 -18.82 4.53 20.91
N PRO A 176 -19.46 4.29 22.08
CA PRO A 176 -19.11 3.17 22.92
C PRO A 176 -19.27 1.80 22.23
N ASN A 177 -20.36 1.61 21.49
CA ASN A 177 -20.63 0.35 20.79
C ASN A 177 -19.77 0.17 19.53
N MET A 178 -19.34 1.26 18.91
CA MET A 178 -18.45 1.24 17.75
C MET A 178 -17.03 0.77 18.09
N PHE A 179 -16.55 0.97 19.32
CA PHE A 179 -15.20 0.55 19.74
C PHE A 179 -15.17 -0.58 20.76
N GLY A 180 -16.07 -0.58 21.75
CA GLY A 180 -16.06 -1.55 22.85
C GLY A 180 -16.84 -2.85 22.60
N ARG A 181 -17.42 -3.05 21.40
CA ARG A 181 -18.07 -4.31 21.02
C ARG A 181 -17.40 -4.90 19.77
N VAL A 182 -16.74 -6.04 19.92
CA VAL A 182 -16.07 -6.75 18.82
C VAL A 182 -17.12 -7.34 17.87
N LEU A 183 -16.85 -7.29 16.56
CA LEU A 183 -17.79 -7.66 15.49
C LEU A 183 -19.09 -6.84 15.49
N SER A 184 -19.03 -5.58 15.92
CA SER A 184 -19.98 -4.52 15.51
C SER A 184 -19.38 -3.68 14.37
N GLY A 185 -20.19 -2.93 13.63
CA GLY A 185 -19.66 -2.10 12.57
C GLY A 185 -20.76 -1.51 11.70
N THR A 186 -20.41 -0.46 10.97
CA THR A 186 -21.31 0.20 10.00
C THR A 186 -21.06 -0.27 8.56
N LYS A 187 -20.09 -1.17 8.37
CA LYS A 187 -19.62 -1.66 7.06
C LYS A 187 -20.24 -3.02 6.67
N TYR A 188 -21.41 -3.36 7.20
CA TYR A 188 -22.15 -4.56 6.80
C TYR A 188 -22.90 -4.27 5.50
N GLY A 189 -22.52 -4.95 4.42
CA GLY A 189 -23.04 -4.73 3.07
C GLY A 189 -22.04 -5.20 2.03
N LEU A 190 -22.49 -5.39 0.78
CA LEU A 190 -21.58 -5.70 -0.33
C LEU A 190 -21.16 -4.39 -1.02
N LYS A 191 -20.08 -3.81 -0.50
CA LYS A 191 -19.50 -2.55 -0.99
C LYS A 191 -17.97 -2.65 -0.94
N GLN A 192 -17.29 -1.96 -1.84
CA GLN A 192 -15.84 -1.80 -1.73
C GLN A 192 -15.49 -0.99 -0.48
N THR A 193 -14.69 -1.57 0.39
CA THR A 193 -14.17 -0.94 1.62
C THR A 193 -12.71 -1.31 1.83
N ARG A 194 -11.94 -0.44 2.50
CA ARG A 194 -10.58 -0.74 2.96
C ARG A 194 -10.59 -1.86 4.02
N GLY A 195 -11.37 -1.65 5.09
CA GLY A 195 -11.61 -2.65 6.14
C GLY A 195 -13.04 -3.22 6.13
N LYS A 196 -13.19 -4.55 6.22
CA LYS A 196 -14.50 -5.24 6.13
C LYS A 196 -15.13 -5.66 7.47
N PHE A 197 -14.33 -6.05 8.46
CA PHE A 197 -14.84 -6.75 9.66
C PHE A 197 -15.13 -5.83 10.85
N GLY A 198 -14.85 -4.52 10.75
CA GLY A 198 -14.99 -3.60 11.89
C GLY A 198 -14.15 -4.02 13.11
N LEU A 199 -13.05 -4.75 12.88
CA LEU A 199 -12.19 -5.33 13.92
C LEU A 199 -10.97 -4.45 14.24
N GLY A 200 -10.39 -3.76 13.26
CA GLY A 200 -9.07 -3.12 13.38
C GLY A 200 -8.87 -2.23 14.61
N ALA A 201 -9.65 -1.16 14.71
CA ALA A 201 -9.55 -0.22 15.85
C ALA A 201 -9.85 -0.90 17.20
N LYS A 202 -10.68 -1.93 17.22
CA LYS A 202 -11.03 -2.71 18.42
C LYS A 202 -9.90 -3.64 18.83
N MET A 203 -9.16 -4.16 17.86
CA MET A 203 -7.95 -4.93 18.12
C MET A 203 -6.87 -4.04 18.74
N ALA A 204 -6.75 -2.79 18.29
CA ALA A 204 -5.88 -1.82 18.94
C ALA A 204 -6.32 -1.55 20.39
N LEU A 205 -7.64 -1.45 20.65
CA LEU A 205 -8.20 -1.32 22.00
C LEU A 205 -7.90 -2.55 22.88
N ILE A 206 -8.17 -3.76 22.40
CA ILE A 206 -7.88 -5.00 23.14
C ILE A 206 -6.39 -5.09 23.44
N TRP A 207 -5.54 -4.79 22.46
CA TRP A 207 -4.09 -4.81 22.65
C TRP A 207 -3.64 -3.77 23.68
N SER A 208 -4.13 -2.54 23.58
CA SER A 208 -3.87 -1.48 24.57
C SER A 208 -4.25 -1.92 25.98
N LYS A 209 -5.44 -2.51 26.15
CA LYS A 209 -5.90 -3.04 27.45
C LYS A 209 -5.02 -4.17 27.96
N MET A 210 -4.60 -5.09 27.09
CA MET A 210 -3.76 -6.23 27.47
C MET A 210 -2.30 -5.84 27.78
N SER A 211 -1.73 -4.89 27.03
CA SER A 211 -0.32 -4.51 27.17
C SER A 211 -0.10 -3.39 28.18
N THR A 212 -1.04 -2.45 28.28
CA THR A 212 -0.88 -1.23 29.10
C THR A 212 -1.93 -1.08 30.20
N GLY A 213 -3.10 -1.70 30.05
CA GLY A 213 -4.22 -1.54 30.98
C GLY A 213 -4.98 -0.21 30.85
N LEU A 214 -4.43 0.75 30.08
CA LEU A 214 -4.99 2.09 29.91
C LEU A 214 -6.21 2.10 28.98
N PRO A 215 -7.18 3.00 29.20
CA PRO A 215 -8.31 3.19 28.30
C PRO A 215 -7.91 3.95 27.03
N ILE A 216 -8.73 3.86 25.99
CA ILE A 216 -8.60 4.72 24.80
C ILE A 216 -9.37 6.02 25.00
N GLU A 217 -8.92 7.07 24.34
CA GLU A 217 -9.61 8.35 24.28
C GLU A 217 -10.06 8.63 22.86
N ILE A 218 -11.34 8.99 22.72
CA ILE A 218 -11.98 9.28 21.45
C ILE A 218 -12.66 10.63 21.55
N SER A 219 -12.33 11.53 20.65
CA SER A 219 -13.06 12.78 20.44
C SER A 219 -13.69 12.74 19.04
N SER A 220 -14.98 13.05 18.92
CA SER A 220 -15.63 13.11 17.61
C SER A 220 -16.72 14.16 17.54
N SER A 221 -16.84 14.78 16.37
CA SER A 221 -17.82 15.82 16.07
C SER A 221 -18.33 15.64 14.64
N MET A 222 -19.64 15.69 14.44
CA MET A 222 -20.25 15.65 13.12
C MET A 222 -20.45 17.06 12.56
N ARG A 223 -20.51 17.20 11.23
CA ARG A 223 -20.75 18.50 10.58
C ARG A 223 -22.05 19.14 11.11
N GLY A 224 -21.94 20.39 11.57
CA GLY A 224 -23.07 21.14 12.13
C GLY A 224 -23.28 20.98 13.64
N GLN A 225 -22.52 20.11 14.32
CA GLN A 225 -22.59 20.00 15.79
C GLN A 225 -21.77 21.11 16.47
N ASN A 226 -22.38 21.76 17.46
CA ASN A 226 -21.73 22.76 18.33
C ASN A 226 -20.99 22.13 19.52
N TYR A 227 -20.94 20.80 19.60
CA TYR A 227 -20.24 20.06 20.64
C TYR A 227 -19.32 18.99 20.04
N VAL A 228 -18.28 18.64 20.77
CA VAL A 228 -17.42 17.47 20.54
C VAL A 228 -17.80 16.40 21.55
N SER A 229 -18.15 15.21 21.08
CA SER A 229 -18.33 14.04 21.93
C SER A 229 -16.98 13.52 22.38
N PHE A 230 -16.72 13.53 23.68
CA PHE A 230 -15.54 12.92 24.27
C PHE A 230 -15.92 11.61 24.95
N CYS A 231 -15.24 10.52 24.62
CA CYS A 231 -15.42 9.22 25.25
C CYS A 231 -14.06 8.63 25.64
N ARG A 232 -13.92 8.29 26.92
CA ARG A 232 -12.82 7.47 27.45
C ARG A 232 -13.40 6.11 27.81
N LEU A 233 -12.93 5.06 27.15
CA LEU A 233 -13.47 3.71 27.33
C LEU A 233 -12.38 2.64 27.26
N ASP A 234 -12.66 1.51 27.89
CA ASP A 234 -12.01 0.22 27.63
C ASP A 234 -13.06 -0.86 27.32
N ILE A 235 -12.63 -2.12 27.28
CA ILE A 235 -13.49 -3.25 26.90
C ILE A 235 -13.45 -4.32 27.98
N ASP A 236 -14.64 -4.84 28.33
CA ASP A 236 -14.75 -6.10 29.05
C ASP A 236 -14.59 -7.24 28.04
N ILE A 237 -13.41 -7.86 28.06
CA ILE A 237 -13.02 -8.92 27.11
C ILE A 237 -13.89 -10.17 27.30
N HIS A 238 -14.32 -10.49 28.52
CA HIS A 238 -15.13 -11.69 28.76
C HIS A 238 -16.58 -11.51 28.30
N ARG A 239 -17.15 -10.33 28.53
CA ARG A 239 -18.55 -10.04 28.18
C ARG A 239 -18.73 -9.44 26.78
N ASN A 240 -17.65 -9.01 26.13
CA ASN A 240 -17.68 -8.30 24.83
C ASN A 240 -18.59 -7.05 24.85
N ILE A 241 -18.45 -6.24 25.91
CA ILE A 241 -19.21 -4.99 26.09
C ILE A 241 -18.24 -3.83 26.38
N PRO A 242 -18.60 -2.59 25.96
CA PRO A 242 -17.85 -1.41 26.33
C PRO A 242 -17.88 -1.19 27.84
N HIS A 243 -16.75 -0.83 28.41
CA HIS A 243 -16.66 -0.33 29.78
C HIS A 243 -16.26 1.15 29.72
N ILE A 244 -17.23 2.02 30.02
CA ILE A 244 -17.15 3.47 29.81
C ILE A 244 -16.63 4.12 31.09
N HIS A 245 -15.52 4.86 30.98
CA HIS A 245 -14.95 5.62 32.11
C HIS A 245 -15.48 7.05 32.12
N LEU A 246 -15.55 7.68 30.96
CA LEU A 246 -16.09 9.03 30.80
C LEU A 246 -16.79 9.14 29.44
N HIS A 247 -17.97 9.74 29.40
CA HIS A 247 -18.68 10.01 28.17
C HIS A 247 -19.46 11.32 28.31
N GLU A 248 -19.01 12.36 27.61
CA GLU A 248 -19.52 13.72 27.79
C GLU A 248 -19.51 14.50 26.48
N LYS A 249 -20.26 15.61 26.45
CA LYS A 249 -20.26 16.57 25.35
C LYS A 249 -19.48 17.80 25.79
N ARG A 250 -18.47 18.19 25.02
CA ARG A 250 -17.63 19.38 25.24
C ARG A 250 -17.97 20.45 24.20
N ASP A 251 -17.77 21.71 24.52
CA ASP A 251 -18.03 22.81 23.56
C ASP A 251 -17.09 22.76 22.35
N ASN A 252 -17.64 22.90 21.14
CA ASN A 252 -16.89 22.92 19.89
C ASN A 252 -16.66 24.36 19.39
N LYS A 253 -15.74 25.09 20.04
CA LYS A 253 -15.44 26.49 19.69
C LYS A 253 -14.81 26.64 18.31
N GLU A 254 -14.05 25.64 17.87
CA GLU A 254 -13.30 25.65 16.61
C GLU A 254 -14.15 25.20 15.41
N ARG A 255 -15.41 24.79 15.63
CA ARG A 255 -16.29 24.17 14.62
C ARG A 255 -15.64 23.00 13.89
N TRP A 256 -14.76 22.27 14.57
CA TRP A 256 -14.10 21.08 14.02
C TRP A 256 -15.12 19.95 13.82
N HIS A 257 -14.95 19.18 12.75
CA HIS A 257 -15.66 17.94 12.51
C HIS A 257 -14.66 16.84 12.12
N GLY A 258 -14.95 15.61 12.51
CA GLY A 258 -14.09 14.46 12.30
C GLY A 258 -14.00 13.55 13.52
N ALA A 259 -12.95 12.73 13.56
CA ALA A 259 -12.60 11.90 14.69
C ALA A 259 -11.12 12.09 15.07
N GLU A 260 -10.86 12.05 16.38
CA GLU A 260 -9.53 11.98 16.97
C GLU A 260 -9.50 10.78 17.90
N ILE A 261 -8.63 9.82 17.62
CA ILE A 261 -8.50 8.57 18.38
C ILE A 261 -7.09 8.50 18.94
N GLN A 262 -6.99 8.30 20.25
CA GLN A 262 -5.75 8.15 20.97
C GLN A 262 -5.69 6.81 21.69
N VAL A 263 -4.60 6.07 21.44
CA VAL A 263 -4.37 4.74 22.02
C VAL A 263 -2.93 4.61 22.48
N VAL A 264 -2.73 4.04 23.67
CA VAL A 264 -1.39 3.75 24.20
C VAL A 264 -1.12 2.26 24.08
N ILE A 265 -0.05 1.88 23.39
CA ILE A 265 0.30 0.49 23.12
C ILE A 265 1.78 0.23 23.39
N GLU A 266 2.09 -1.02 23.73
CA GLU A 266 3.46 -1.51 23.67
C GLU A 266 3.89 -1.64 22.20
N GLY A 267 5.07 -1.12 21.87
CA GLY A 267 5.56 -1.04 20.49
C GLY A 267 7.08 -1.14 20.35
N ASN A 268 7.56 -1.16 19.11
CA ASN A 268 8.98 -1.04 18.78
C ASN A 268 9.18 -0.14 17.56
N TRP A 269 9.43 1.14 17.82
CA TRP A 269 9.68 2.15 16.79
C TRP A 269 10.95 1.87 15.98
N THR A 270 12.06 1.54 16.63
CA THR A 270 13.37 1.36 15.97
C THR A 270 13.33 0.34 14.84
N THR A 271 12.63 -0.78 15.02
CA THR A 271 12.53 -1.84 14.01
C THR A 271 11.47 -1.56 12.94
N TYR A 272 10.37 -0.85 13.27
CA TYR A 272 9.22 -0.67 12.36
C TYR A 272 9.07 0.74 11.79
N ARG A 273 9.91 1.70 12.19
CA ARG A 273 9.95 3.06 11.64
C ARG A 273 9.96 3.06 10.11
N SER A 274 10.86 2.30 9.49
CA SER A 274 10.96 2.24 8.03
C SER A 274 9.69 1.71 7.37
N LYS A 275 9.02 0.72 7.98
CA LYS A 275 7.76 0.14 7.48
C LYS A 275 6.59 1.10 7.60
N ILE A 276 6.47 1.81 8.73
CA ILE A 276 5.43 2.83 8.95
C ILE A 276 5.60 3.96 7.94
N LEU A 277 6.82 4.48 7.78
CA LEU A 277 7.10 5.53 6.79
C LEU A 277 6.85 5.06 5.36
N HIS A 278 7.20 3.81 5.04
CA HIS A 278 6.93 3.23 3.74
C HIS A 278 5.44 3.08 3.47
N TYR A 279 4.65 2.68 4.48
CA TYR A 279 3.20 2.65 4.39
C TYR A 279 2.61 4.03 4.13
N MET A 280 3.02 5.05 4.89
CA MET A 280 2.54 6.43 4.70
C MET A 280 2.90 6.96 3.31
N ARG A 281 4.11 6.68 2.82
CA ARG A 281 4.53 7.06 1.45
C ARG A 281 3.72 6.33 0.38
N GLN A 282 3.48 5.03 0.52
CA GLN A 282 2.64 4.27 -0.42
C GLN A 282 1.17 4.73 -0.36
N MET A 283 0.66 5.08 0.82
CA MET A 283 -0.66 5.70 0.96
C MET A 283 -0.73 7.01 0.18
N ALA A 284 0.28 7.87 0.31
CA ALA A 284 0.35 9.14 -0.43
C ALA A 284 0.45 8.96 -1.96
N VAL A 285 0.96 7.81 -2.44
CA VAL A 285 0.94 7.45 -3.88
C VAL A 285 -0.49 7.12 -4.33
N ILE A 286 -1.20 6.24 -3.63
CA ILE A 286 -2.53 5.78 -4.09
C ILE A 286 -3.65 6.80 -3.79
N THR A 287 -3.40 7.74 -2.89
CA THR A 287 -4.34 8.82 -2.51
C THR A 287 -3.69 10.21 -2.67
N PRO A 288 -3.39 10.66 -3.90
CA PRO A 288 -2.74 11.96 -4.13
C PRO A 288 -3.60 13.16 -3.74
N TYR A 289 -4.91 12.95 -3.53
CA TYR A 289 -5.86 13.94 -3.04
C TYR A 289 -5.86 14.08 -1.52
N ALA A 290 -5.28 13.14 -0.77
CA ALA A 290 -5.19 13.23 0.67
C ALA A 290 -3.96 14.04 1.11
N GLN A 291 -4.10 14.77 2.22
CA GLN A 291 -2.99 15.38 2.94
C GLN A 291 -2.70 14.55 4.20
N PHE A 292 -1.45 14.12 4.36
CA PHE A 292 -1.00 13.44 5.57
C PHE A 292 0.04 14.28 6.31
N LEU A 293 -0.13 14.42 7.63
CA LEU A 293 0.87 14.97 8.54
C LEU A 293 1.30 13.87 9.50
N PHE A 294 2.54 13.39 9.36
CA PHE A 294 3.11 12.38 10.23
C PHE A 294 4.09 13.02 11.21
N LYS A 295 3.91 12.80 12.51
CA LYS A 295 4.78 13.29 13.58
C LYS A 295 5.24 12.12 14.45
N PHE A 296 6.54 12.03 14.69
CA PHE A 296 7.11 11.22 15.75
C PHE A 296 7.70 12.16 16.80
N VAL A 297 7.30 11.98 18.05
CA VAL A 297 7.69 12.79 19.19
C VAL A 297 8.38 11.90 20.21
N SER A 298 9.57 12.28 20.64
CA SER A 298 10.35 11.66 21.71
C SER A 298 10.77 12.74 22.70
N ASP A 299 11.10 12.35 23.93
CA ASP A 299 11.64 13.27 24.94
C ASP A 299 12.98 13.89 24.47
N VAL A 300 13.67 13.24 23.52
CA VAL A 300 14.89 13.76 22.90
C VAL A 300 14.53 14.48 21.59
N ALA A 301 14.65 15.81 21.57
CA ALA A 301 14.25 16.66 20.45
C ALA A 301 14.87 16.24 19.10
N ASP A 302 16.14 15.79 19.09
CA ASP A 302 16.83 15.36 17.86
C ASP A 302 16.23 14.11 17.20
N LYS A 303 15.44 13.33 17.94
CA LYS A 303 14.74 12.15 17.41
C LYS A 303 13.40 12.50 16.77
N ASN A 304 12.90 13.73 16.96
CA ASN A 304 11.60 14.15 16.45
C ASN A 304 11.60 14.17 14.93
N VAL A 305 10.51 13.69 14.34
CA VAL A 305 10.36 13.62 12.89
C VAL A 305 9.01 14.19 12.53
N THR A 306 9.00 15.17 11.63
CA THR A 306 7.76 15.65 11.02
C THR A 306 7.87 15.47 9.52
N ILE A 307 6.93 14.74 8.93
CA ILE A 307 6.83 14.53 7.49
C ILE A 307 5.44 14.94 7.05
N ARG A 308 5.39 15.85 6.07
CA ARG A 308 4.15 16.28 5.44
C ARG A 308 4.08 15.73 4.03
N PHE A 309 3.04 14.96 3.76
CA PHE A 309 2.66 14.55 2.41
C PHE A 309 1.55 15.49 1.95
N ALA A 310 1.93 16.56 1.25
CA ALA A 310 0.97 17.54 0.72
C ALA A 310 0.11 16.92 -0.39
N ARG A 311 -1.14 17.35 -0.55
CA ARG A 311 -1.96 16.89 -1.68
C ARG A 311 -1.45 17.42 -3.02
N ARG A 312 -1.83 16.77 -4.13
CA ARG A 312 -1.50 17.22 -5.51
C ARG A 312 -2.70 17.42 -6.42
N THR A 313 -3.87 16.97 -5.99
CA THR A 313 -5.11 17.07 -6.75
C THR A 313 -6.29 17.23 -5.80
N ASP A 314 -7.33 17.89 -6.30
CA ASP A 314 -8.62 18.01 -5.64
C ASP A 314 -9.66 17.06 -6.26
N VAL A 315 -9.28 16.36 -7.33
CA VAL A 315 -10.11 15.35 -8.00
C VAL A 315 -10.04 14.03 -7.23
N MET A 316 -11.09 13.76 -6.47
CA MET A 316 -11.26 12.51 -5.73
C MET A 316 -12.05 11.48 -6.55
N PRO A 317 -11.75 10.17 -6.45
CA PRO A 317 -12.57 9.13 -7.05
C PRO A 317 -14.03 9.14 -6.56
N PRO A 318 -14.99 8.65 -7.37
CA PRO A 318 -16.38 8.54 -6.96
C PRO A 318 -16.53 7.61 -5.76
N VAL A 319 -17.48 7.90 -4.87
CA VAL A 319 -17.72 7.07 -3.68
C VAL A 319 -18.25 5.71 -4.10
N PRO A 320 -17.71 4.59 -3.57
CA PRO A 320 -18.21 3.26 -3.92
C PRO A 320 -19.68 3.10 -3.52
N ILE A 321 -20.45 2.42 -4.37
CA ILE A 321 -21.88 2.22 -4.18
C ILE A 321 -22.12 0.83 -3.60
N GLU A 322 -23.10 0.70 -2.70
CA GLU A 322 -23.51 -0.61 -2.22
C GLU A 322 -24.28 -1.35 -3.31
N THR A 323 -23.89 -2.60 -3.57
CA THR A 323 -24.51 -3.45 -4.58
C THR A 323 -25.08 -4.71 -3.96
N LYS A 324 -25.94 -5.41 -4.71
CA LYS A 324 -26.53 -6.68 -4.28
C LYS A 324 -25.64 -7.84 -4.68
N HIS A 325 -25.94 -9.01 -4.12
CA HIS A 325 -25.14 -10.20 -4.37
C HIS A 325 -25.37 -10.77 -5.77
N HIS A 326 -24.29 -11.19 -6.42
CA HIS A 326 -24.38 -11.99 -7.62
C HIS A 326 -24.74 -13.44 -7.26
N PRO A 327 -25.64 -14.12 -7.98
CA PRO A 327 -26.09 -15.48 -7.65
C PRO A 327 -24.94 -16.49 -7.48
N SER A 328 -23.90 -16.40 -8.30
CA SER A 328 -22.73 -17.29 -8.21
C SER A 328 -21.83 -17.04 -6.99
N ALA A 329 -21.96 -15.89 -6.32
CA ALA A 329 -21.16 -15.51 -5.17
C ALA A 329 -21.80 -15.91 -3.82
N VAL A 330 -23.00 -16.50 -3.87
CA VAL A 330 -23.88 -16.64 -2.72
C VAL A 330 -23.75 -18.03 -2.10
N ASP A 331 -23.64 -18.08 -0.77
CA ASP A 331 -23.67 -19.33 -0.01
C ASP A 331 -25.05 -19.59 0.63
N LEU A 332 -25.25 -20.80 1.15
CA LEU A 332 -26.50 -21.21 1.79
C LEU A 332 -26.87 -20.33 3.00
N LEU A 333 -25.88 -19.85 3.75
CA LEU A 333 -26.09 -19.05 4.96
C LEU A 333 -26.56 -17.63 4.59
N LEU A 334 -26.00 -17.09 3.52
CA LEU A 334 -26.35 -15.80 2.96
C LEU A 334 -27.77 -15.84 2.38
N ILE A 335 -28.16 -16.90 1.66
CA ILE A 335 -29.56 -17.05 1.20
C ILE A 335 -30.51 -17.05 2.40
N LYS A 336 -30.21 -17.84 3.44
CA LYS A 336 -31.02 -17.87 4.68
C LYS A 336 -31.14 -16.50 5.33
N ARG A 337 -30.03 -15.76 5.41
CA ARG A 337 -30.00 -14.40 5.96
C ARG A 337 -30.87 -13.46 5.12
N LEU A 338 -30.68 -13.45 3.81
CA LEU A 338 -31.46 -12.62 2.88
C LEU A 338 -32.95 -12.95 2.96
N ILE A 339 -33.33 -14.22 3.09
CA ILE A 339 -34.74 -14.63 3.30
C ILE A 339 -35.31 -14.07 4.61
N THR A 340 -34.49 -13.98 5.66
CA THR A 340 -34.93 -13.45 6.97
C THR A 340 -35.10 -11.94 6.93
N GLU A 341 -34.16 -11.25 6.26
CA GLU A 341 -34.08 -9.79 6.21
C GLU A 341 -34.96 -9.17 5.11
N THR A 342 -35.30 -9.92 4.05
CA THR A 342 -36.04 -9.37 2.90
C THR A 342 -37.46 -8.92 3.27
N SER A 343 -37.86 -7.81 2.65
CA SER A 343 -39.23 -7.30 2.67
C SER A 343 -40.12 -7.95 1.61
N LYS A 344 -39.54 -8.73 0.67
CA LYS A 344 -40.28 -9.33 -0.45
C LYS A 344 -41.07 -10.55 0.00
N GLN A 345 -42.32 -10.63 -0.45
CA GLN A 345 -43.25 -11.68 -0.05
C GLN A 345 -43.11 -12.93 -0.91
N THR A 346 -42.87 -12.77 -2.22
CA THR A 346 -42.88 -13.88 -3.18
C THR A 346 -41.49 -14.28 -3.66
N LEU A 347 -41.29 -15.57 -3.97
CA LEU A 347 -40.04 -16.11 -4.47
C LEU A 347 -39.56 -15.41 -5.75
N LEU A 348 -40.49 -15.08 -6.66
CA LEU A 348 -40.16 -14.34 -7.88
C LEU A 348 -39.57 -12.95 -7.55
N GLN A 349 -40.21 -12.20 -6.65
CA GLN A 349 -39.74 -10.88 -6.25
C GLN A 349 -38.41 -10.96 -5.50
N PHE A 350 -38.21 -12.00 -4.69
CA PHE A 350 -36.95 -12.25 -4.01
C PHE A 350 -35.80 -12.45 -5.01
N LEU A 351 -35.96 -13.35 -5.99
CA LEU A 351 -34.93 -13.61 -6.99
C LEU A 351 -34.64 -12.36 -7.83
N GLN A 352 -35.67 -11.60 -8.21
CA GLN A 352 -35.53 -10.39 -9.02
C GLN A 352 -34.88 -9.23 -8.27
N HIS A 353 -35.19 -9.06 -6.98
CA HIS A 353 -34.81 -7.86 -6.25
C HIS A 353 -33.68 -8.06 -5.24
N GLU A 354 -33.35 -9.27 -4.80
CA GLU A 354 -32.23 -9.48 -3.84
C GLU A 354 -30.90 -9.81 -4.54
N PHE A 355 -30.92 -10.17 -5.82
CA PHE A 355 -29.74 -10.51 -6.60
C PHE A 355 -29.56 -9.57 -7.81
N VAL A 356 -28.31 -9.38 -8.22
CA VAL A 356 -28.00 -8.66 -9.48
C VAL A 356 -28.19 -9.58 -10.68
N ASN A 357 -28.48 -8.99 -11.85
CA ASN A 357 -28.58 -9.67 -13.14
C ASN A 357 -29.64 -10.80 -13.21
N ILE A 358 -30.70 -10.72 -12.39
CA ILE A 358 -31.87 -11.59 -12.52
C ILE A 358 -33.08 -10.75 -12.97
N GLY A 359 -33.40 -10.82 -14.26
CA GLY A 359 -34.65 -10.27 -14.81
C GLY A 359 -35.87 -11.16 -14.51
N LYS A 360 -37.08 -10.61 -14.66
CA LYS A 360 -38.34 -11.33 -14.40
C LYS A 360 -38.46 -12.63 -15.20
N SER A 361 -38.22 -12.58 -16.51
CA SER A 361 -38.29 -13.76 -17.39
C SER A 361 -37.25 -14.83 -17.04
N PHE A 362 -36.08 -14.42 -16.56
CA PHE A 362 -35.05 -15.35 -16.12
C PHE A 362 -35.36 -15.98 -14.77
N ALA A 363 -35.89 -15.19 -13.82
CA ALA A 363 -36.37 -15.70 -12.55
C ALA A 363 -37.49 -16.74 -12.71
N GLU A 364 -38.45 -16.52 -13.61
CA GLU A 364 -39.51 -17.50 -13.90
C GLU A 364 -38.94 -18.82 -14.45
N ARG A 365 -37.97 -18.74 -15.37
CA ARG A 365 -37.26 -19.92 -15.87
C ARG A 365 -36.49 -20.65 -14.78
N LEU A 366 -35.75 -19.91 -13.94
CA LEU A 366 -35.02 -20.49 -12.81
C LEU A 366 -35.96 -21.24 -11.86
N ILE A 367 -37.11 -20.64 -11.52
CA ILE A 367 -38.10 -21.29 -10.65
C ILE A 367 -38.64 -22.58 -11.30
N GLY A 368 -38.87 -22.59 -12.62
CA GLY A 368 -39.26 -23.80 -13.34
C GLY A 368 -38.23 -24.93 -13.22
N GLU A 369 -36.94 -24.63 -13.34
CA GLU A 369 -35.84 -25.61 -13.22
C GLU A 369 -35.62 -26.11 -11.77
N MET A 370 -36.09 -25.37 -10.77
CA MET A 370 -35.99 -25.79 -9.37
C MET A 370 -36.87 -27.00 -9.07
N GLY A 371 -37.98 -27.18 -9.80
CA GLY A 371 -38.88 -28.34 -9.72
C GLY A 371 -40.33 -27.96 -9.38
N PRO A 372 -41.24 -28.93 -9.36
CA PRO A 372 -42.68 -28.71 -9.13
C PRO A 372 -42.99 -28.17 -7.72
N ASP A 373 -42.09 -28.38 -6.76
CA ASP A 373 -42.20 -27.87 -5.39
C ASP A 373 -41.98 -26.36 -5.28
N PHE A 374 -41.66 -25.67 -6.38
CA PHE A 374 -41.43 -24.24 -6.42
C PHE A 374 -42.49 -23.55 -7.25
N SER A 375 -43.07 -22.46 -6.73
CA SER A 375 -43.98 -21.62 -7.49
C SER A 375 -43.56 -20.14 -7.41
N PRO A 376 -43.79 -19.34 -8.46
CA PRO A 376 -43.44 -17.91 -8.46
C PRO A 376 -44.13 -17.11 -7.33
N LYS A 377 -45.30 -17.56 -6.90
CA LYS A 377 -46.12 -16.94 -5.83
C LYS A 377 -45.84 -17.51 -4.44
N MET A 378 -44.95 -18.49 -4.32
CA MET A 378 -44.57 -19.08 -3.04
C MET A 378 -44.03 -18.01 -2.09
N ALA A 379 -44.43 -18.09 -0.81
CA ALA A 379 -43.92 -17.20 0.21
C ALA A 379 -42.43 -17.48 0.49
N VAL A 380 -41.60 -16.44 0.46
CA VAL A 380 -40.13 -16.57 0.62
C VAL A 380 -39.79 -17.10 2.02
N LYS A 381 -40.52 -16.65 3.04
CA LYS A 381 -40.28 -17.00 4.44
C LYS A 381 -40.73 -18.42 4.81
N SER A 382 -41.48 -19.11 3.95
CA SER A 382 -41.89 -20.50 4.17
C SER A 382 -40.95 -21.52 3.51
N LEU A 383 -39.85 -21.07 2.88
CA LEU A 383 -38.90 -21.98 2.22
C LEU A 383 -38.23 -22.92 3.22
N THR A 384 -38.24 -24.21 2.89
CA THR A 384 -37.57 -25.24 3.70
C THR A 384 -36.06 -25.23 3.49
N SER A 385 -35.29 -25.81 4.42
CA SER A 385 -33.84 -25.94 4.25
C SER A 385 -33.45 -26.75 3.00
N GLN A 386 -34.24 -27.75 2.61
CA GLN A 386 -34.01 -28.53 1.39
C GLN A 386 -34.24 -27.68 0.13
N GLN A 387 -35.28 -26.86 0.12
CA GLN A 387 -35.55 -25.95 -0.99
C GLN A 387 -34.44 -24.90 -1.15
N ILE A 388 -33.91 -24.36 -0.05
CA ILE A 388 -32.76 -23.44 -0.08
C ILE A 388 -31.51 -24.10 -0.65
N VAL A 389 -31.26 -25.37 -0.31
CA VAL A 389 -30.16 -26.14 -0.89
C VAL A 389 -30.34 -26.31 -2.40
N ARG A 390 -31.57 -26.60 -2.86
CA ARG A 390 -31.89 -26.70 -4.28
C ARG A 390 -31.65 -25.38 -5.03
N ILE A 391 -32.05 -24.24 -4.46
CA ILE A 391 -31.78 -22.91 -5.04
C ILE A 391 -30.27 -22.71 -5.22
N HIS A 392 -29.48 -22.98 -4.19
CA HIS A 392 -28.02 -22.82 -4.25
C HIS A 392 -27.35 -23.78 -5.24
N GLN A 393 -27.81 -25.04 -5.33
CA GLN A 393 -27.32 -25.97 -6.36
C GLN A 393 -27.57 -25.42 -7.76
N LEU A 394 -28.77 -24.88 -8.01
CA LEU A 394 -29.11 -24.30 -9.30
C LEU A 394 -28.27 -23.05 -9.60
N PHE A 395 -28.00 -22.19 -8.62
CA PHE A 395 -27.14 -21.01 -8.80
C PHE A 395 -25.69 -21.35 -9.20
N ARG A 396 -25.20 -22.54 -8.85
CA ARG A 396 -23.88 -23.01 -9.30
C ARG A 396 -23.87 -23.58 -10.71
N GLN A 397 -25.02 -24.08 -11.18
CA GLN A 397 -25.15 -24.72 -12.48
C GLN A 397 -25.61 -23.74 -13.56
N ALA A 398 -26.44 -22.78 -13.19
CA ALA A 398 -26.97 -21.77 -14.08
C ALA A 398 -25.90 -20.74 -14.48
N LYS A 399 -26.00 -20.26 -15.72
CA LYS A 399 -25.17 -19.17 -16.22
C LYS A 399 -25.86 -17.83 -15.94
N PHE A 400 -25.10 -16.90 -15.39
CA PHE A 400 -25.53 -15.53 -15.12
C PHE A 400 -24.63 -14.56 -15.88
N ASP A 401 -25.16 -13.38 -16.22
CA ASP A 401 -24.37 -12.32 -16.81
C ASP A 401 -23.44 -11.71 -15.77
N ASP A 402 -22.28 -11.25 -16.22
CA ASP A 402 -21.26 -10.66 -15.35
C ASP A 402 -21.77 -9.40 -14.62
N PRO A 403 -21.53 -9.25 -13.30
CA PRO A 403 -21.91 -8.04 -12.58
C PRO A 403 -21.14 -6.81 -13.08
N SER A 404 -21.80 -5.66 -13.08
CA SER A 404 -21.16 -4.38 -13.44
C SER A 404 -20.06 -3.99 -12.45
N GLY A 405 -19.02 -3.31 -12.95
CA GLY A 405 -17.96 -2.70 -12.16
C GLY A 405 -18.31 -1.34 -11.55
N ASP A 406 -19.47 -0.76 -11.85
CA ASP A 406 -19.84 0.62 -11.44
C ASP A 406 -19.95 0.81 -9.92
N CYS A 407 -20.11 -0.28 -9.16
CA CYS A 407 -20.10 -0.22 -7.69
C CYS A 407 -18.70 0.04 -7.11
N LEU A 408 -17.65 -0.06 -7.92
CA LEU A 408 -16.27 0.10 -7.51
C LEU A 408 -15.78 1.55 -7.67
N SER A 409 -14.82 1.90 -6.83
CA SER A 409 -14.09 3.16 -6.77
C SER A 409 -12.60 2.88 -6.96
N PRO A 410 -12.13 2.69 -8.20
CA PRO A 410 -10.69 2.66 -8.50
C PRO A 410 -10.04 4.01 -8.18
N ALA A 411 -8.71 4.06 -8.08
CA ALA A 411 -8.00 5.33 -7.91
C ALA A 411 -8.11 6.20 -9.19
N GLY A 412 -8.12 5.55 -10.34
CA GLY A 412 -8.11 6.14 -11.66
C GLY A 412 -6.69 6.32 -12.19
N GLU A 413 -6.55 6.28 -13.53
CA GLU A 413 -5.27 6.41 -14.21
C GLU A 413 -4.57 7.74 -13.84
N TYR A 414 -5.33 8.84 -13.82
CA TYR A 414 -4.85 10.18 -13.50
C TYR A 414 -4.25 10.27 -12.09
N ASN A 415 -5.00 9.82 -11.08
CA ASN A 415 -4.55 9.88 -9.69
C ASN A 415 -3.35 8.97 -9.45
N LEU A 416 -3.37 7.74 -9.97
CA LEU A 416 -2.24 6.83 -9.84
C LEU A 416 -0.96 7.42 -10.47
N ARG A 417 -1.09 8.03 -11.65
CA ARG A 417 0.04 8.69 -12.33
C ARG A 417 0.59 9.85 -11.50
N LEU A 418 -0.29 10.73 -11.00
CA LEU A 418 0.11 11.87 -10.17
C LEU A 418 0.80 11.43 -8.89
N GLY A 419 0.27 10.42 -8.20
CA GLY A 419 0.86 9.91 -6.97
C GLY A 419 2.26 9.34 -7.17
N ILE A 420 2.47 8.59 -8.26
CA ILE A 420 3.80 8.06 -8.62
C ILE A 420 4.77 9.20 -8.92
N ILE A 421 4.38 10.19 -9.72
CA ILE A 421 5.23 11.35 -10.06
C ILE A 421 5.60 12.14 -8.81
N LYS A 422 4.61 12.39 -7.96
CA LYS A 422 4.73 13.16 -6.72
C LYS A 422 5.72 12.54 -5.75
N GLU A 423 5.57 11.25 -5.45
CA GLU A 423 6.31 10.65 -4.35
C GLU A 423 7.65 10.06 -4.78
N LEU A 424 7.82 9.67 -6.05
CA LEU A 424 9.03 8.96 -6.49
C LEU A 424 9.89 9.74 -7.47
N HIS A 425 9.36 10.82 -8.05
CA HIS A 425 10.04 11.64 -9.06
C HIS A 425 10.76 10.80 -10.14
N PRO A 426 10.05 9.89 -10.83
CA PRO A 426 10.65 9.09 -11.89
C PRO A 426 10.90 9.93 -13.14
N ASP A 427 11.81 9.47 -13.99
CA ASP A 427 12.09 10.11 -15.29
C ASP A 427 10.92 9.91 -16.25
N MET A 428 10.27 8.75 -16.17
CA MET A 428 9.21 8.34 -17.07
C MET A 428 8.18 7.51 -16.30
N VAL A 429 6.90 7.74 -16.62
CA VAL A 429 5.78 6.99 -16.05
C VAL A 429 4.77 6.61 -17.14
N ALA A 430 4.19 5.43 -17.00
CA ALA A 430 3.04 4.95 -17.76
C ALA A 430 2.02 4.36 -16.79
N THR A 431 0.75 4.53 -17.08
CA THR A 431 -0.36 4.09 -16.22
C THR A 431 -1.48 3.54 -17.10
N TYR A 432 -2.26 2.62 -16.55
CA TYR A 432 -3.38 1.99 -17.24
C TYR A 432 -4.42 1.56 -16.22
N SER A 433 -5.69 1.77 -16.54
CA SER A 433 -6.84 1.25 -15.77
C SER A 433 -7.59 0.28 -16.66
N GLY A 434 -7.72 -0.98 -16.22
CA GLY A 434 -8.39 -2.02 -16.98
C GLY A 434 -9.91 -1.95 -16.92
N SER A 435 -10.56 -2.67 -17.83
CA SER A 435 -11.99 -2.93 -17.77
C SER A 435 -12.35 -3.80 -16.55
N PRO A 436 -13.59 -3.73 -16.04
CA PRO A 436 -14.06 -4.64 -15.01
C PRO A 436 -13.99 -6.10 -15.47
N HIS A 437 -13.51 -6.96 -14.58
CA HIS A 437 -13.51 -8.41 -14.71
C HIS A 437 -14.27 -9.01 -13.51
N VAL A 438 -14.55 -10.31 -13.54
CA VAL A 438 -15.33 -10.98 -12.49
C VAL A 438 -14.57 -12.19 -11.98
N PHE A 439 -14.57 -12.37 -10.66
CA PHE A 439 -14.11 -13.61 -10.02
C PHE A 439 -15.16 -14.05 -9.00
N GLU A 440 -15.59 -15.31 -9.01
CA GLU A 440 -16.61 -15.84 -8.07
C GLU A 440 -17.88 -14.95 -7.92
N GLY A 441 -18.31 -14.26 -8.99
CA GLY A 441 -19.45 -13.31 -8.93
C GLY A 441 -19.16 -11.97 -8.25
N HIS A 442 -17.89 -11.65 -7.98
CA HIS A 442 -17.45 -10.34 -7.51
C HIS A 442 -16.76 -9.57 -8.65
N PRO A 443 -17.24 -8.36 -9.00
CA PRO A 443 -16.53 -7.53 -9.96
C PRO A 443 -15.22 -7.03 -9.36
N PHE A 444 -14.18 -6.94 -10.19
CA PHE A 444 -12.90 -6.38 -9.83
C PHE A 444 -12.28 -5.60 -11.00
N ILE A 445 -11.50 -4.57 -10.66
CA ILE A 445 -10.74 -3.76 -11.61
C ILE A 445 -9.27 -3.82 -11.22
N VAL A 446 -8.40 -3.90 -12.22
CA VAL A 446 -6.94 -3.84 -12.04
C VAL A 446 -6.40 -2.55 -12.65
N GLU A 447 -5.67 -1.80 -11.85
CA GLU A 447 -4.96 -0.61 -12.28
C GLU A 447 -3.47 -0.87 -12.17
N ALA A 448 -2.71 -0.49 -13.20
CA ALA A 448 -1.27 -0.67 -13.23
C ALA A 448 -0.56 0.66 -13.50
N GLY A 449 0.63 0.78 -12.94
CA GLY A 449 1.57 1.87 -13.19
C GLY A 449 2.98 1.31 -13.32
N LEU A 450 3.75 1.86 -14.24
CA LEU A 450 5.16 1.54 -14.43
C LEU A 450 5.97 2.82 -14.45
N SER A 451 7.02 2.89 -13.63
CA SER A 451 7.94 4.01 -13.58
C SER A 451 9.37 3.57 -13.84
N LEU A 452 10.13 4.40 -14.55
CA LEU A 452 11.58 4.24 -14.74
C LEU A 452 12.33 5.42 -14.12
N GLY A 453 13.41 5.12 -13.43
CA GLY A 453 14.21 6.10 -12.71
C GLY A 453 13.67 6.37 -11.31
N GLY A 454 13.98 7.55 -10.79
CA GLY A 454 13.59 7.97 -9.45
C GLY A 454 14.78 8.07 -8.48
N LYS A 455 14.73 9.09 -7.63
CA LYS A 455 15.81 9.42 -6.70
C LYS A 455 15.94 8.36 -5.60
N ASP A 456 14.81 7.89 -5.07
CA ASP A 456 14.74 6.97 -3.93
C ASP A 456 14.41 5.52 -4.31
N VAL A 457 14.43 5.20 -5.61
CA VAL A 457 14.14 3.86 -6.12
C VAL A 457 15.44 3.08 -6.28
N LYS A 458 15.49 1.86 -5.73
CA LYS A 458 16.66 0.97 -5.85
C LYS A 458 16.76 0.42 -7.27
N GLN A 459 17.97 0.10 -7.71
CA GLN A 459 18.16 -0.63 -8.97
C GLN A 459 17.43 -1.98 -8.91
N GLY A 460 16.82 -2.35 -10.03
CA GLY A 460 15.98 -3.53 -10.15
C GLY A 460 14.48 -3.25 -10.02
N LEU A 461 13.72 -4.32 -9.82
CA LEU A 461 12.26 -4.26 -9.66
C LEU A 461 11.87 -3.91 -8.24
N ASN A 462 11.11 -2.82 -8.11
CA ASN A 462 10.49 -2.38 -6.87
C ASN A 462 8.97 -2.51 -7.07
N ILE A 463 8.35 -3.43 -6.33
CA ILE A 463 6.95 -3.78 -6.53
C ILE A 463 6.10 -3.16 -5.43
N PHE A 464 5.13 -2.37 -5.84
CA PHE A 464 4.16 -1.66 -4.99
C PHE A 464 2.78 -2.25 -5.26
N ARG A 465 2.20 -2.86 -4.24
CA ARG A 465 0.96 -3.61 -4.35
C ARG A 465 -0.12 -2.92 -3.55
N PHE A 466 -1.29 -2.77 -4.14
CA PHE A 466 -2.45 -2.18 -3.49
C PHE A 466 -3.66 -3.10 -3.65
N ALA A 467 -4.45 -3.21 -2.58
CA ALA A 467 -5.76 -3.85 -2.61
C ALA A 467 -6.78 -2.90 -2.01
N ASN A 468 -7.86 -2.60 -2.73
CA ASN A 468 -8.89 -1.64 -2.32
C ASN A 468 -8.31 -0.29 -1.83
N ARG A 469 -7.30 0.23 -2.52
CA ARG A 469 -6.57 1.46 -2.16
C ARG A 469 -5.79 1.39 -0.83
N ILE A 470 -5.40 0.17 -0.41
CA ILE A 470 -4.51 -0.08 0.74
C ILE A 470 -3.18 -0.69 0.26
N PRO A 471 -2.03 -0.13 0.66
CA PRO A 471 -0.70 -0.71 0.48
C PRO A 471 -0.53 -2.07 1.15
N LEU A 472 0.00 -3.05 0.41
CA LEU A 472 0.35 -4.37 0.93
C LEU A 472 1.87 -4.47 1.10
N LEU A 473 2.37 -4.38 2.34
CA LEU A 473 3.81 -4.31 2.59
C LEU A 473 4.47 -5.66 2.82
N PHE A 474 3.78 -6.60 3.47
CA PHE A 474 4.38 -7.87 3.90
C PHE A 474 4.12 -9.00 2.89
N GLU A 475 4.83 -10.12 3.05
CA GLU A 475 4.61 -11.36 2.31
C GLU A 475 4.64 -11.25 0.78
N GLN A 476 5.46 -10.32 0.25
CA GLN A 476 5.51 -9.99 -1.18
C GLN A 476 5.83 -11.19 -2.10
N GLY A 477 6.60 -12.18 -1.64
CA GLY A 477 7.08 -13.28 -2.49
C GLY A 477 5.99 -14.24 -3.00
N ALA A 478 4.87 -14.35 -2.28
CA ALA A 478 3.75 -15.21 -2.66
C ALA A 478 2.67 -14.48 -3.49
N ASP A 479 2.80 -13.16 -3.62
CA ASP A 479 1.77 -12.32 -4.22
C ASP A 479 1.69 -12.48 -5.75
N VAL A 480 0.47 -12.47 -6.29
CA VAL A 480 0.18 -12.55 -7.73
C VAL A 480 0.88 -11.46 -8.54
N VAL A 481 0.97 -10.23 -8.01
CA VAL A 481 1.63 -9.11 -8.70
C VAL A 481 3.12 -9.37 -8.79
N THR A 482 3.74 -9.75 -7.68
CA THR A 482 5.19 -10.05 -7.61
C THR A 482 5.55 -11.21 -8.52
N ARG A 483 4.77 -12.31 -8.46
CA ARG A 483 5.00 -13.48 -9.31
C ARG A 483 4.82 -13.16 -10.78
N THR A 484 3.82 -12.35 -11.13
CA THR A 484 3.57 -11.95 -12.51
C THR A 484 4.71 -11.07 -13.04
N ALA A 485 5.12 -10.05 -12.30
CA ALA A 485 6.22 -9.15 -12.68
C ALA A 485 7.57 -9.88 -12.84
N LEU A 486 7.84 -10.89 -12.00
CA LEU A 486 9.09 -11.64 -12.05
C LEU A 486 9.10 -12.78 -13.07
N LYS A 487 7.99 -13.52 -13.23
CA LYS A 487 7.97 -14.77 -14.01
C LYS A 487 7.26 -14.67 -15.36
N ARG A 488 6.33 -13.72 -15.54
CA ARG A 488 5.41 -13.70 -16.69
C ARG A 488 5.62 -12.53 -17.63
N ILE A 489 6.38 -11.51 -17.22
CA ILE A 489 6.71 -10.34 -18.02
C ILE A 489 8.15 -10.45 -18.51
N ASN A 490 8.35 -10.43 -19.82
CA ASN A 490 9.68 -10.35 -20.43
C ASN A 490 10.05 -8.87 -20.67
N TRP A 491 10.78 -8.29 -19.72
CA TRP A 491 11.16 -6.87 -19.71
C TRP A 491 12.02 -6.45 -20.91
N ASN A 492 12.88 -7.35 -21.40
CA ASN A 492 13.78 -7.08 -22.53
C ASN A 492 13.02 -6.75 -23.82
N ASN A 493 11.83 -7.35 -24.03
CA ASN A 493 10.98 -7.07 -25.19
C ASN A 493 10.48 -5.61 -25.24
N TYR A 494 10.52 -4.94 -24.09
CA TYR A 494 10.11 -3.55 -23.90
C TYR A 494 11.30 -2.59 -23.74
N LYS A 495 12.53 -3.06 -23.99
CA LYS A 495 13.77 -2.28 -23.89
C LYS A 495 14.03 -1.79 -22.46
N ILE A 496 13.61 -2.58 -21.48
CA ILE A 496 13.81 -2.33 -20.05
C ILE A 496 14.73 -3.43 -19.51
N ASN A 497 15.81 -3.04 -18.86
CA ASN A 497 16.76 -3.95 -18.24
C ASN A 497 16.44 -4.14 -16.75
N GLN A 498 16.00 -5.34 -16.40
CA GLN A 498 15.59 -5.69 -15.04
C GLN A 498 16.69 -5.55 -13.97
N THR A 499 17.98 -5.61 -14.32
CA THR A 499 19.07 -5.54 -13.32
C THR A 499 19.65 -4.15 -13.18
N GLN A 500 19.72 -3.38 -14.27
CA GLN A 500 20.36 -2.07 -14.29
C GLN A 500 19.36 -0.93 -14.04
N ASP A 501 18.14 -1.04 -14.56
CA ASP A 501 17.17 0.03 -14.47
C ASP A 501 16.50 0.07 -13.09
N LYS A 502 16.16 1.28 -12.65
CA LYS A 502 15.32 1.50 -11.47
C LYS A 502 13.86 1.41 -11.91
N ILE A 503 13.23 0.27 -11.67
CA ILE A 503 11.87 -0.01 -12.15
C ILE A 503 10.92 -0.01 -10.96
N GLY A 504 9.86 0.80 -11.04
CA GLY A 504 8.76 0.80 -10.09
C GLY A 504 7.51 0.20 -10.74
N VAL A 505 7.00 -0.91 -10.20
CA VAL A 505 5.77 -1.58 -10.67
C VAL A 505 4.68 -1.37 -9.65
N PHE A 506 3.62 -0.65 -10.01
CA PHE A 506 2.47 -0.33 -9.17
C PHE A 506 1.28 -1.13 -9.68
N VAL A 507 0.63 -1.90 -8.82
CA VAL A 507 -0.62 -2.59 -9.19
C VAL A 507 -1.64 -2.44 -8.07
N SER A 508 -2.82 -1.92 -8.41
CA SER A 508 -3.97 -1.78 -7.54
C SER A 508 -5.08 -2.71 -8.00
N ILE A 509 -5.50 -3.61 -7.11
CA ILE A 509 -6.64 -4.50 -7.34
C ILE A 509 -7.80 -4.01 -6.49
N VAL A 510 -8.92 -3.73 -7.13
CA VAL A 510 -10.09 -3.13 -6.49
C VAL A 510 -11.30 -4.04 -6.69
N SER A 511 -11.99 -4.42 -5.61
CA SER A 511 -13.17 -5.29 -5.65
C SER A 511 -14.06 -5.15 -4.40
N THR A 512 -15.29 -5.65 -4.49
CA THR A 512 -16.19 -5.83 -3.34
C THR A 512 -15.69 -6.90 -2.35
N LYS A 513 -14.89 -7.86 -2.82
CA LYS A 513 -14.23 -8.88 -2.01
C LYS A 513 -12.82 -9.08 -2.55
N ILE A 514 -11.80 -9.04 -1.68
CA ILE A 514 -10.43 -9.37 -2.08
C ILE A 514 -10.08 -10.76 -1.54
N PRO A 515 -9.61 -11.69 -2.39
CA PRO A 515 -9.28 -13.06 -1.99
C PRO A 515 -7.89 -13.13 -1.33
N PHE A 516 -7.78 -12.57 -0.13
CA PHE A 516 -6.56 -12.68 0.67
C PHE A 516 -6.33 -14.13 1.12
N LYS A 517 -5.09 -14.62 1.02
CA LYS A 517 -4.71 -15.96 1.48
C LYS A 517 -4.33 -16.03 2.95
N GLY A 518 -3.81 -14.95 3.52
CA GLY A 518 -3.46 -14.84 4.94
C GLY A 518 -4.49 -14.06 5.75
N THR A 519 -4.62 -14.36 7.04
CA THR A 519 -5.50 -13.64 7.98
C THR A 519 -5.13 -12.16 8.13
N GLY A 520 -3.83 -11.83 7.98
CA GLY A 520 -3.32 -10.46 8.02
C GLY A 520 -3.59 -9.62 6.78
N LYS A 521 -4.20 -10.19 5.72
CA LYS A 521 -4.53 -9.48 4.46
C LYS A 521 -3.33 -8.77 3.81
N GLU A 522 -2.22 -9.49 3.70
CA GLU A 522 -0.94 -8.94 3.21
C GLU A 522 -0.62 -9.32 1.76
N TYR A 523 -1.31 -10.30 1.18
CA TYR A 523 -1.09 -10.69 -0.20
C TYR A 523 -2.30 -11.40 -0.82
N ILE A 524 -2.34 -11.35 -2.15
CA ILE A 524 -3.31 -12.05 -2.99
C ILE A 524 -2.58 -13.20 -3.68
N GLY A 525 -3.13 -14.42 -3.58
CA GLY A 525 -2.53 -15.62 -4.16
C GLY A 525 -2.58 -15.65 -5.68
N ASP A 526 -1.64 -16.38 -6.28
CA ASP A 526 -1.54 -16.61 -7.73
C ASP A 526 -2.40 -17.81 -8.22
N ASP A 527 -3.27 -18.32 -7.36
CA ASP A 527 -4.18 -19.43 -7.66
C ASP A 527 -5.42 -19.00 -8.45
N ILE A 528 -5.74 -17.71 -8.46
CA ILE A 528 -6.89 -17.15 -9.18
C ILE A 528 -6.42 -16.67 -10.55
N SER A 529 -6.72 -17.48 -11.57
CA SER A 529 -6.23 -17.28 -12.94
C SER A 529 -6.74 -15.98 -13.58
N GLU A 530 -7.96 -15.58 -13.27
CA GLU A 530 -8.68 -14.43 -13.78
C GLU A 530 -7.98 -13.14 -13.34
N ILE A 531 -7.67 -13.03 -12.04
CA ILE A 531 -6.92 -11.90 -11.47
C ILE A 531 -5.51 -11.89 -12.06
N ALA A 532 -4.85 -13.04 -12.12
CA ALA A 532 -3.46 -13.12 -12.56
C ALA A 532 -3.29 -12.77 -14.05
N SER A 533 -4.27 -13.14 -14.89
CA SER A 533 -4.36 -12.75 -16.30
C SER A 533 -4.61 -11.24 -16.45
N ALA A 534 -5.55 -10.68 -15.70
CA ALA A 534 -5.85 -9.24 -15.71
C ALA A 534 -4.65 -8.39 -15.26
N VAL A 535 -3.93 -8.82 -14.22
CA VAL A 535 -2.68 -8.17 -13.75
C VAL A 535 -1.60 -8.22 -14.83
N LYS A 536 -1.41 -9.37 -15.47
CA LYS A 536 -0.44 -9.52 -16.57
C LYS A 536 -0.77 -8.56 -17.72
N SER A 537 -2.02 -8.56 -18.18
CA SER A 537 -2.48 -7.68 -19.27
C SER A 537 -2.27 -6.21 -18.93
N SER A 538 -2.64 -5.79 -17.71
CA SER A 538 -2.50 -4.40 -17.26
C SER A 538 -1.04 -3.93 -17.20
N ILE A 539 -0.13 -4.79 -16.72
CA ILE A 539 1.32 -4.47 -16.72
C ILE A 539 1.84 -4.38 -18.17
N GLN A 540 1.42 -5.29 -19.05
CA GLN A 540 1.86 -5.28 -20.45
C GLN A 540 1.43 -4.00 -21.17
N GLN A 541 0.22 -3.48 -20.92
CA GLN A 541 -0.23 -2.21 -21.49
C GLN A 541 0.66 -1.04 -21.06
N CYS A 542 1.03 -0.97 -19.77
CA CYS A 542 1.98 0.03 -19.29
C CYS A 542 3.36 -0.12 -19.96
N CYS A 543 3.85 -1.35 -20.14
CA CYS A 543 5.12 -1.61 -20.82
C CYS A 543 5.11 -1.17 -22.29
N VAL A 544 4.00 -1.36 -23.01
CA VAL A 544 3.84 -0.91 -24.40
C VAL A 544 3.90 0.62 -24.49
N GLN A 545 3.16 1.32 -23.63
CA GLN A 545 3.21 2.78 -23.56
C GLN A 545 4.62 3.29 -23.26
N LEU A 546 5.31 2.64 -22.31
CA LEU A 546 6.65 3.06 -21.90
C LEU A 546 7.70 2.78 -22.98
N LYS A 547 7.60 1.65 -23.67
CA LYS A 547 8.45 1.32 -24.82
C LYS A 547 8.44 2.42 -25.87
N SER A 548 7.27 2.94 -26.23
CA SER A 548 7.15 4.07 -27.18
C SER A 548 7.96 5.29 -26.70
N LYS A 549 7.82 5.66 -25.42
CA LYS A 549 8.57 6.79 -24.85
C LYS A 549 10.08 6.53 -24.78
N ILE A 550 10.51 5.31 -24.46
CA ILE A 550 11.93 4.93 -24.40
C ILE A 550 12.54 5.03 -25.79
N MET A 551 11.87 4.50 -26.82
CA MET A 551 12.34 4.59 -28.20
C MET A 551 12.49 6.04 -28.66
N LYS A 552 11.52 6.91 -28.36
CA LYS A 552 11.64 8.36 -28.64
C LYS A 552 12.87 8.98 -27.96
N LYS A 553 13.14 8.62 -26.70
CA LYS A 553 14.31 9.14 -25.95
C LYS A 553 15.64 8.62 -26.51
N ILE A 554 15.71 7.34 -26.89
CA ILE A 554 16.92 6.75 -27.50
C ILE A 554 17.20 7.43 -28.84
N GLN A 555 16.17 7.59 -29.68
CA GLN A 555 16.33 8.23 -30.98
C GLN A 555 16.75 9.70 -30.87
N ALA A 556 16.14 10.47 -29.96
CA ALA A 556 16.54 11.86 -29.72
C ALA A 556 18.01 11.95 -29.29
N ARG A 557 18.49 10.99 -28.49
CA ARG A 557 19.88 10.90 -28.09
C ARG A 557 20.79 10.52 -29.27
N GLU A 558 20.40 9.55 -30.10
CA GLU A 558 21.15 9.15 -31.29
C GLU A 558 21.27 10.31 -32.30
N GLN A 559 20.19 11.08 -32.51
CA GLN A 559 20.21 12.29 -33.33
C GLN A 559 21.16 13.34 -32.75
N GLN A 560 21.11 13.60 -31.44
CA GLN A 560 22.01 14.55 -30.80
C GLN A 560 23.48 14.10 -30.87
N GLU A 561 23.76 12.81 -30.66
CA GLU A 561 25.11 12.25 -30.79
C GLU A 561 25.61 12.31 -32.23
N ARG A 562 24.74 12.03 -33.22
CA ARG A 562 25.06 12.18 -34.66
C ARG A 562 25.36 13.64 -35.00
N LYS A 563 24.51 14.60 -34.61
CA LYS A 563 24.76 16.04 -34.81
C LYS A 563 26.09 16.45 -34.22
N ARG A 564 26.38 16.04 -32.98
CA ARG A 564 27.65 16.33 -32.29
C ARG A 564 28.84 15.74 -33.05
N ASN A 565 28.74 14.49 -33.51
CA ASN A 565 29.80 13.82 -34.25
C ASN A 565 30.03 14.49 -35.61
N LEU A 566 28.98 14.75 -36.38
CA LEU A 566 29.07 15.47 -37.66
C LEU A 566 29.70 16.84 -37.48
N SER A 567 29.24 17.61 -36.47
CA SER A 567 29.78 18.94 -36.14
C SER A 567 31.28 18.91 -35.85
N LYS A 568 31.78 17.84 -35.22
CA LYS A 568 33.21 17.66 -34.95
C LYS A 568 34.04 17.46 -36.22
N TYR A 569 33.49 16.82 -37.25
CA TYR A 569 34.18 16.56 -38.52
C TYR A 569 34.09 17.74 -39.52
N ILE A 570 33.20 18.72 -39.27
CA ILE A 570 33.05 19.88 -40.17
C ILE A 570 34.38 20.60 -40.42
N PRO A 571 35.21 20.94 -39.42
CA PRO A 571 36.45 21.69 -39.66
C PRO A 571 37.45 20.91 -40.52
N ASP A 572 37.54 19.60 -40.32
CA ASP A 572 38.46 18.70 -41.04
C ASP A 572 38.02 18.53 -42.50
N ALA A 573 36.73 18.23 -42.72
CA ALA A 573 36.14 18.10 -44.05
C ALA A 573 36.24 19.41 -44.83
N THR A 574 35.94 20.53 -44.17
CA THR A 574 36.05 21.87 -44.77
C THR A 574 37.49 22.21 -45.12
N GLY A 575 38.45 21.83 -44.27
CA GLY A 575 39.88 21.98 -44.55
C GLY A 575 40.30 21.22 -45.81
N ALA A 576 40.01 19.92 -45.86
CA ALA A 576 40.35 19.07 -47.00
C ALA A 576 39.72 19.55 -48.31
N ILE A 577 38.42 19.87 -48.29
CA ILE A 577 37.71 20.38 -49.48
C ILE A 577 38.31 21.71 -49.94
N TYR A 578 38.59 22.63 -49.02
CA TYR A 578 39.17 23.92 -49.36
C TYR A 578 40.60 23.79 -49.90
N ASP A 579 41.42 22.90 -49.35
CA ASP A 579 42.79 22.66 -49.83
C ASP A 579 42.80 22.12 -51.27
N VAL A 580 41.90 21.17 -51.59
CA VAL A 580 41.72 20.65 -52.97
C VAL A 580 41.26 21.76 -53.92
N LEU A 581 40.25 22.54 -53.52
CA LEU A 581 39.74 23.65 -54.32
C LEU A 581 40.81 24.73 -54.55
N ARG A 582 41.65 25.00 -53.55
CA ARG A 582 42.77 25.94 -53.67
C ARG A 582 43.80 25.45 -54.69
N GLU A 583 44.17 24.17 -54.64
CA GLU A 583 45.12 23.59 -55.58
C GLU A 583 44.57 23.56 -57.01
N MET A 584 43.31 23.17 -57.19
CA MET A 584 42.63 23.20 -58.48
C MET A 584 42.54 24.62 -59.05
N ALA A 585 42.26 25.62 -58.22
CA ALA A 585 42.21 27.03 -58.65
C ALA A 585 43.60 27.52 -59.12
N GLN A 586 44.67 27.11 -58.45
CA GLN A 586 46.04 27.43 -58.86
C GLN A 586 46.43 26.75 -60.19
N GLN A 587 46.00 25.51 -60.41
CA GLN A 587 46.23 24.78 -61.67
C GLN A 587 45.45 25.37 -62.85
N HIS A 588 44.23 25.85 -62.61
CA HIS A 588 43.40 26.54 -63.60
C HIS A 588 43.97 27.92 -63.95
N ALA A 589 44.38 28.71 -62.95
CA ALA A 589 44.99 30.03 -63.15
C ALA A 589 46.32 29.95 -63.92
N SER A 590 47.12 28.90 -63.68
CA SER A 590 48.38 28.65 -64.40
C SER A 590 48.20 28.04 -65.80
N LYS A 591 46.94 27.87 -66.26
CA LYS A 591 46.57 27.25 -67.55
C LYS A 591 47.12 25.83 -67.78
N LYS A 592 47.61 25.15 -66.73
CA LYS A 592 48.10 23.76 -66.80
C LYS A 592 46.98 22.74 -67.06
N LYS A 593 45.76 23.03 -66.60
CA LYS A 593 44.55 22.23 -66.84
C LYS A 593 43.34 23.17 -66.93
N ARG A 594 42.55 23.08 -68.00
CA ARG A 594 41.37 23.94 -68.20
C ARG A 594 40.11 23.20 -67.77
N TYR A 595 39.35 23.84 -66.90
CA TYR A 595 38.00 23.46 -66.49
C TYR A 595 37.03 24.42 -67.20
N GLU A 596 35.89 23.91 -67.68
CA GLU A 596 34.87 24.65 -68.45
C GLU A 596 33.52 24.59 -67.73
N GLY A 597 32.61 25.51 -68.05
CA GLY A 597 31.26 25.57 -67.45
C GLY A 597 31.27 26.01 -65.98
N GLU A 598 30.39 25.42 -65.18
CA GLU A 598 30.16 25.78 -63.76
C GLU A 598 31.41 25.61 -62.88
N ASP A 599 32.27 24.64 -63.19
CA ASP A 599 33.51 24.40 -62.45
C ASP A 599 34.50 25.57 -62.58
N ALA A 600 34.54 26.23 -63.75
CA ALA A 600 35.39 27.40 -63.97
C ALA A 600 34.91 28.62 -63.16
N GLU A 601 33.60 28.75 -62.97
CA GLU A 601 32.95 29.79 -62.17
C GLU A 601 33.32 29.65 -60.69
N ILE A 602 33.23 28.42 -60.15
CA ILE A 602 33.55 28.11 -58.76
C ILE A 602 35.04 28.35 -58.48
N LEU A 603 35.94 27.91 -59.37
CA LEU A 603 37.38 28.13 -59.21
C LEU A 603 37.76 29.63 -59.32
N LYS A 604 37.04 30.41 -60.13
CA LYS A 604 37.15 31.88 -60.14
C LYS A 604 36.70 32.49 -58.81
N GLN A 605 35.60 32.03 -58.22
CA GLN A 605 35.11 32.51 -56.92
C GLN A 605 36.04 32.14 -55.76
N VAL A 606 36.71 30.98 -55.82
CA VAL A 606 37.77 30.60 -54.88
C VAL A 606 38.99 31.50 -55.03
N SER A 607 39.44 31.79 -56.26
CA SER A 607 40.58 32.69 -56.49
C SER A 607 40.30 34.16 -56.11
N ALA A 608 39.04 34.60 -56.25
CA ALA A 608 38.55 35.91 -55.80
C ALA A 608 38.28 35.99 -54.27
N ARG A 609 38.58 34.93 -53.51
CA ARG A 609 38.33 34.81 -52.05
C ARG A 609 36.85 34.97 -51.63
N LEU A 610 35.91 34.77 -52.55
CA LEU A 610 34.47 34.78 -52.24
C LEU A 610 34.04 33.47 -51.58
N ILE A 611 34.67 32.34 -51.96
CA ILE A 611 34.52 31.06 -51.27
C ILE A 611 35.69 30.90 -50.31
N THR A 612 35.44 31.13 -49.02
CA THR A 612 36.45 30.94 -47.97
C THR A 612 36.22 29.64 -47.21
N LYS A 613 37.24 29.20 -46.46
CA LYS A 613 37.12 28.09 -45.50
C LYS A 613 35.93 28.28 -44.55
N GLN A 614 35.66 29.51 -44.13
CA GLN A 614 34.55 29.83 -43.23
C GLN A 614 33.18 29.76 -43.92
N THR A 615 33.10 30.20 -45.17
CA THR A 615 31.88 30.08 -45.99
C THR A 615 31.48 28.61 -46.21
N LEU A 616 32.46 27.73 -46.46
CA LEU A 616 32.23 26.29 -46.61
C LEU A 616 31.81 25.65 -45.28
N HIS A 617 32.46 26.05 -44.18
CA HIS A 617 32.10 25.61 -42.82
C HIS A 617 30.64 25.92 -42.50
N ASP A 618 30.21 27.16 -42.73
CA ASP A 618 28.85 27.60 -42.39
C ASP A 618 27.79 26.95 -43.29
N LYS A 619 28.11 26.69 -44.57
CA LYS A 619 27.22 25.94 -45.46
C LYS A 619 27.08 24.47 -45.03
N LEU A 620 28.19 23.82 -44.65
CA LEU A 620 28.16 22.44 -44.16
C LEU A 620 27.40 22.34 -42.84
N ALA A 621 27.60 23.30 -41.93
CA ALA A 621 26.89 23.39 -40.65
C ALA A 621 25.37 23.55 -40.87
N LYS A 622 24.95 24.48 -41.74
CA LYS A 622 23.53 24.65 -42.12
C LYS A 622 22.94 23.37 -42.73
N HIS A 623 23.71 22.67 -43.56
CA HIS A 623 23.24 21.42 -44.16
C HIS A 623 23.02 20.32 -43.13
N VAL A 624 23.93 20.17 -42.15
CA VAL A 624 23.73 19.23 -41.03
C VAL A 624 22.46 19.56 -40.25
N GLU A 625 22.17 20.85 -40.03
CA GLU A 625 20.94 21.27 -39.35
C GLU A 625 19.67 21.03 -40.15
N GLN A 626 19.71 21.22 -41.48
CA GLN A 626 18.58 20.94 -42.37
C GLN A 626 18.26 19.45 -42.45
N VAL A 627 19.28 18.59 -42.59
CA VAL A 627 19.10 17.13 -42.63
C VAL A 627 18.50 16.61 -41.33
N ASP A 628 18.94 17.15 -40.18
CA ASP A 628 18.34 16.80 -38.89
C ASP A 628 16.85 17.21 -38.81
N TYR A 629 16.49 18.38 -39.36
CA TYR A 629 15.11 18.86 -39.40
C TYR A 629 14.21 18.01 -40.32
N GLU A 630 14.67 17.70 -41.54
CA GLU A 630 13.94 16.84 -42.48
C GLU A 630 13.73 15.43 -41.92
N MET A 631 14.78 14.83 -41.33
CA MET A 631 14.68 13.52 -40.69
C MET A 631 13.74 13.51 -39.47
N ALA A 632 13.64 14.62 -38.74
CA ALA A 632 12.66 14.75 -37.66
C ALA A 632 11.22 14.79 -38.18
N LEU A 633 11.00 15.44 -39.32
CA LEU A 633 9.69 15.55 -39.98
C LEU A 633 9.21 14.21 -40.58
N ASP A 634 10.11 13.48 -41.24
CA ASP A 634 9.85 12.14 -41.80
C ASP A 634 9.52 11.12 -40.70
N TYR A 635 10.09 11.29 -39.52
CA TYR A 635 9.76 10.42 -38.38
C TYR A 635 8.38 10.74 -37.77
N ALA A 636 8.02 12.01 -37.65
CA ALA A 636 6.69 12.42 -37.18
C ALA A 636 5.60 11.81 -38.08
N THR A 637 5.79 11.88 -39.39
CA THR A 637 4.88 11.28 -40.38
C THR A 637 4.83 9.75 -40.33
N GLN A 638 5.96 9.05 -40.19
CA GLN A 638 5.99 7.57 -40.12
C GLN A 638 5.43 7.00 -38.81
N SER A 639 5.54 7.72 -37.69
CA SER A 639 5.07 7.24 -36.39
C SER A 639 3.56 7.37 -36.18
N GLY A 640 2.81 7.80 -37.20
CA GLY A 640 1.35 8.00 -37.15
C GLY A 640 0.93 9.09 -36.16
N VAL A 641 1.89 9.85 -35.64
CA VAL A 641 1.63 11.06 -34.87
C VAL A 641 1.49 12.17 -35.90
N SER A 642 0.26 12.42 -36.35
CA SER A 642 -0.06 13.72 -36.93
C SER A 642 0.16 14.76 -35.83
N GLU A 643 1.40 15.22 -35.66
CA GLU A 643 1.64 16.56 -35.17
C GLU A 643 1.34 17.49 -36.35
N GLU A 644 0.05 17.64 -36.68
CA GLU A 644 -0.39 18.97 -37.06
C GLU A 644 0.14 19.90 -35.96
N PRO A 645 0.79 21.03 -36.31
CA PRO A 645 1.13 22.03 -35.33
C PRO A 645 -0.18 22.37 -34.64
N ARG A 646 -0.37 21.86 -33.42
CA ARG A 646 -1.58 22.09 -32.65
C ARG A 646 -1.73 23.59 -32.61
N GLU A 647 -2.76 24.11 -33.27
CA GLU A 647 -3.14 25.50 -33.08
C GLU A 647 -3.15 25.72 -31.57
N PRO A 648 -2.55 26.81 -31.07
CA PRO A 648 -2.63 27.14 -29.66
C PRO A 648 -4.11 27.24 -29.30
N ILE A 649 -4.64 26.17 -28.69
CA ILE A 649 -5.99 26.16 -28.13
C ILE A 649 -5.92 27.04 -26.90
N TYR A 650 -6.26 28.31 -27.08
CA TYR A 650 -6.57 29.19 -25.97
C TYR A 650 -7.87 28.68 -25.35
N ILE A 651 -7.78 28.15 -24.13
CA ILE A 651 -8.97 27.94 -23.31
C ILE A 651 -9.54 29.34 -23.08
N GLN A 652 -10.69 29.61 -23.70
CA GLN A 652 -11.41 30.85 -23.48
C GLN A 652 -11.80 30.91 -22.00
N ALA A 653 -11.20 31.85 -21.27
CA ALA A 653 -11.59 32.13 -19.91
C ALA A 653 -13.07 32.56 -19.92
N LEU A 654 -13.87 31.97 -19.05
CA LEU A 654 -15.30 32.22 -18.93
C LEU A 654 -15.63 33.60 -18.32
N ASP A 655 -14.63 34.43 -18.03
CA ASP A 655 -14.84 35.80 -17.55
C ASP A 655 -14.01 36.81 -18.34
N SER A 656 -14.70 37.86 -18.76
CA SER A 656 -14.14 38.99 -19.51
C SER A 656 -13.55 40.01 -18.54
N ALA A 657 -12.30 40.39 -18.82
CA ALA A 657 -11.46 41.36 -18.09
C ALA A 657 -10.68 40.81 -16.88
N HIS A 658 -9.41 40.50 -17.11
CA HIS A 658 -8.37 40.57 -16.07
C HIS A 658 -7.14 41.22 -16.70
N ASP A 659 -6.71 42.36 -16.14
CA ASP A 659 -5.41 42.95 -16.44
C ASP A 659 -4.32 41.96 -15.97
N PHE A 660 -3.33 41.70 -16.81
CA PHE A 660 -2.20 40.85 -16.46
C PHE A 660 -0.88 41.49 -16.85
N ILE A 661 0.17 41.14 -16.11
CA ILE A 661 1.54 41.55 -16.39
C ILE A 661 2.34 40.30 -16.73
N ASP A 662 2.96 40.30 -17.91
CA ASP A 662 3.84 39.23 -18.36
C ASP A 662 5.29 39.53 -17.96
N PHE A 663 5.88 38.62 -17.18
CA PHE A 663 7.30 38.62 -16.85
C PHE A 663 8.03 37.62 -17.74
N CYS A 664 8.84 38.15 -18.67
CA CYS A 664 9.60 37.34 -19.61
C CYS A 664 10.99 37.00 -19.06
N SER A 665 11.29 35.70 -18.93
CA SER A 665 12.62 35.14 -18.69
C SER A 665 13.03 34.28 -19.89
N PRO A 666 14.33 34.07 -20.17
CA PRO A 666 14.80 33.19 -21.24
C PRO A 666 14.33 31.73 -21.11
N VAL A 667 13.82 31.35 -19.95
CA VAL A 667 13.46 29.95 -19.61
C VAL A 667 11.94 29.76 -19.45
N CYS A 668 11.18 30.82 -19.16
CA CYS A 668 9.72 30.77 -19.11
C CYS A 668 9.10 32.18 -19.15
N VAL A 669 7.82 32.25 -19.53
CA VAL A 669 6.99 33.43 -19.34
C VAL A 669 6.06 33.17 -18.16
N LEU A 670 6.12 34.06 -17.16
CA LEU A 670 5.24 34.04 -15.99
C LEU A 670 4.18 35.11 -16.16
N ARG A 671 2.91 34.69 -16.23
CA ARG A 671 1.76 35.59 -16.31
C ARG A 671 1.15 35.77 -14.92
N LEU A 672 1.20 36.99 -14.41
CA LEU A 672 0.54 37.35 -13.15
C LEU A 672 -0.81 38.00 -13.49
N PHE A 673 -1.90 37.37 -13.09
CA PHE A 673 -3.24 37.97 -13.15
C PHE A 673 -3.41 38.91 -11.96
N GLN A 674 -3.89 40.12 -12.21
CA GLN A 674 -4.12 41.13 -11.17
C GLN A 674 -5.44 40.91 -10.43
#